data_AF-A0A9N8LZE8-F1
#
_entry.id   AF-A0A9N8LZE8-F1
#
_cell.length_a   1.000
_cell.length_b   1.000
_cell.length_c   1.000
_cell.angle_alpha   90.00
_cell.angle_beta   90.00
_cell.angle_gamma   90.00
#
_symmetry.space_group_name_H-M   'P 1'
#
loop_
_entity.id
_entity.type
_entity.pdbx_description
1 polymer ?
#
loop_
_entity_poly.entity_id
_entity_poly.type
_entity_poly.pdbx_seq_one_letter_code
_entity_poly.pdbx_strand_id
1 'polypeptide(L)'
;MGRWGRSKYDRYERRRSAEIDEGGSELENEDGEEDEEVEYDTEGPLVDLGTGLAATKHELGEFSFGASANFLPPIPGLIIEGVGKVALPLVDEQQAEKIVKVCEQAPFGRGFDTLIDTSVRNSWQLDPSKIRLTNPGWTEGIQKAAPLIAKKFGVAGTPITLHLYKFLLYKEGGHFAKHRDTEKEDRMFATMVIQLPSAHKGGQLQVFKDGSEDPVIHDFGAAAGTAEYLCNYAVHYADAEHAVQPITEGYRLALVYSVCWPANNTQPAPSFSPEKQAPMLRALAELADANREFHYYLEHSYTPKSISELGVGSLKGQDRARVANLRTANAALPPHQRFKFYLLHGRRHSSFYGSGCSYDSITLDDADVLNPDSKTRLQRWSGHRTTTYEGNLGNEGPTKDTAYEKYLLLAWPAKLAEDRMLSLAGVNEYFENLLSAGASPETVHKFVQRVFTMKAAGQVDANKENEFGQALYKHIASEPKLHGLFSVYFDIFPRGTHVPEAFTPSYRYSVYPKASAPTTPFIDIIQMTQQPRFWETLGEKIVNAFAGKTLLILDLIKELTQSTILQTETKNQLMKRLLELFRHPVSVMTDMDARRNQVLQEKLWSAVHASEGSDAFEDLARTYVAHFPQGAYATSQPPGKHRFEDLLRLAKSTSVWEAISSTVLKAFDSDMEGALVFVQLCTAQSLPRIVWLPFLNIALQLCEMLASEPAPAPAPAPAPAPAPAPAPAPAPTPAPAPAPAPAPAPAPAPPAFYPPNPPPPPLASFSGRSTSDKSILLKAMWDTAMMLDTKTGDSKSDSDAIAKLLTYYAAMAPIDIHAAVHSYHTPSGVLNLNDIITLARRFPSVWETSKSQILRAMGTDMKFALLFIKQCRLANLPETVWGTSLHVCTRVVAPPAEAELNDEAFQKALWGVSIDLPTPDLCQTSVARYMAVPATKTTNARSAVTAICSEDSRAFKSKRAVLEPLLLHWLQAMERDLLVLQKKCTDANNWIFSDGTIPGQPDLNDFLRSSQMSAKIVGGFCSIVEARTCASRITFKNSSGTAVADGRGKEAYVLITKGPSYAHQLEALHRQMKAQYDSFRAMVSQPDEGGPAKKQKLEPGVAM
;
A
#
# COMPACT_ATOMS: atom_id res chain seq x y z
N MET A 1 3.00 -10.18 16.04
CA MET A 1 3.29 -10.45 14.60
C MET A 1 3.94 -11.82 14.47
N GLY A 2 3.17 -12.84 14.08
CA GLY A 2 3.67 -14.19 13.85
C GLY A 2 3.06 -14.75 12.57
N ARG A 3 3.93 -15.11 11.61
CA ARG A 3 3.78 -16.11 10.53
C ARG A 3 2.40 -16.33 9.85
N TRP A 4 1.57 -15.28 9.68
CA TRP A 4 0.38 -15.28 8.80
C TRP A 4 0.45 -14.24 7.66
N GLY A 5 1.63 -13.64 7.40
CA GLY A 5 1.79 -12.53 6.46
C GLY A 5 2.51 -12.83 5.14
N ARG A 6 3.42 -13.82 5.07
CA ARG A 6 4.30 -13.96 3.89
C ARG A 6 3.61 -14.51 2.64
N SER A 7 2.64 -15.42 2.76
CA SER A 7 1.87 -15.89 1.58
C SER A 7 0.78 -14.91 1.14
N LYS A 8 0.39 -13.96 1.99
CA LYS A 8 -0.71 -13.01 1.73
C LYS A 8 -0.22 -11.74 1.03
N TYR A 9 1.01 -11.30 1.31
CA TYR A 9 1.63 -10.15 0.62
C TYR A 9 1.94 -10.43 -0.86
N ASP A 10 2.42 -11.63 -1.19
CA ASP A 10 2.77 -12.01 -2.58
C ASP A 10 1.56 -12.12 -3.52
N ARG A 11 0.35 -12.26 -2.98
CA ARG A 11 -0.90 -12.25 -3.76
C ARG A 11 -1.44 -10.83 -3.95
N TYR A 12 -1.16 -9.94 -2.99
CA TYR A 12 -1.57 -8.53 -2.98
C TYR A 12 -0.70 -7.69 -3.94
N GLU A 13 0.63 -7.89 -3.93
CA GLU A 13 1.57 -7.22 -4.85
C GLU A 13 1.33 -7.63 -6.32
N ARG A 14 0.92 -8.88 -6.57
CA ARG A 14 0.63 -9.36 -7.94
C ARG A 14 -0.62 -8.73 -8.56
N ARG A 15 -1.57 -8.24 -7.75
CA ARG A 15 -2.79 -7.53 -8.22
C ARG A 15 -2.54 -6.03 -8.41
N ARG A 16 -1.66 -5.41 -7.63
CA ARG A 16 -1.37 -3.96 -7.73
C ARG A 16 -0.65 -3.55 -9.02
N SER A 17 -0.04 -4.51 -9.73
CA SER A 17 0.63 -4.26 -11.02
C SER A 17 -0.30 -4.28 -12.24
N ALA A 18 -1.61 -4.50 -12.07
CA ALA A 18 -2.56 -4.67 -13.19
C ALA A 18 -3.59 -3.53 -13.36
N GLU A 19 -3.70 -2.58 -12.42
CA GLU A 19 -4.67 -1.48 -12.49
C GLU A 19 -3.98 -0.12 -12.47
N ILE A 20 -3.47 0.26 -13.64
CA ILE A 20 -3.22 1.65 -14.01
C ILE A 20 -3.72 1.79 -15.45
N ASP A 21 -5.02 2.04 -15.64
CA ASP A 21 -5.47 3.02 -16.63
C ASP A 21 -6.96 3.38 -16.48
N GLU A 22 -7.26 4.60 -16.90
CA GLU A 22 -8.57 5.22 -17.15
C GLU A 22 -9.35 5.79 -15.95
N GLY A 23 -9.47 7.12 -15.96
CA GLY A 23 -10.38 7.90 -15.12
C GLY A 23 -11.49 8.58 -15.92
N GLY A 24 -12.49 9.11 -15.22
CA GLY A 24 -13.44 10.07 -15.79
C GLY A 24 -14.83 10.07 -15.13
N SER A 25 -14.99 11.00 -14.19
CA SER A 25 -16.20 11.63 -13.61
C SER A 25 -17.61 11.28 -14.14
N GLU A 26 -18.54 11.02 -13.21
CA GLU A 26 -19.85 11.71 -13.17
C GLU A 26 -20.45 11.67 -11.74
N LEU A 27 -21.07 12.78 -11.35
CA LEU A 27 -21.63 13.06 -10.02
C LEU A 27 -23.06 12.50 -9.89
N GLU A 28 -23.47 12.32 -8.63
CA GLU A 28 -24.81 11.97 -8.12
C GLU A 28 -25.06 10.48 -7.85
N ASN A 29 -24.61 10.02 -6.68
CA ASN A 29 -25.32 9.02 -5.86
C ASN A 29 -24.96 9.29 -4.38
N GLU A 30 -25.92 9.82 -3.61
CA GLU A 30 -25.85 9.79 -2.15
C GLU A 30 -25.90 8.30 -1.73
N ASP A 31 -24.93 7.87 -0.91
CA ASP A 31 -24.66 6.50 -0.42
C ASP A 31 -23.59 5.65 -1.15
N GLY A 32 -22.58 6.28 -1.77
CA GLY A 32 -21.40 5.57 -2.29
C GLY A 32 -20.50 4.93 -1.22
N GLU A 33 -20.87 3.76 -0.69
CA GLU A 33 -19.90 2.71 -0.38
C GLU A 33 -19.72 1.90 -1.68
N GLU A 34 -18.60 2.07 -2.39
CA GLU A 34 -18.25 1.16 -3.47
C GLU A 34 -18.07 -0.25 -2.87
N ASP A 35 -19.00 -1.15 -3.18
CA ASP A 35 -18.90 -2.57 -2.87
C ASP A 35 -17.64 -3.11 -3.55
N GLU A 36 -16.52 -3.24 -2.82
CA GLU A 36 -15.40 -4.06 -3.28
C GLU A 36 -15.98 -5.44 -3.65
N GLU A 37 -15.93 -5.80 -4.93
CA GLU A 37 -16.39 -7.11 -5.42
C GLU A 37 -15.50 -8.20 -4.81
N VAL A 38 -15.90 -8.71 -3.65
CA VAL A 38 -15.30 -9.91 -3.06
C VAL A 38 -15.70 -11.09 -3.92
N GLU A 39 -14.74 -11.69 -4.61
CA GLU A 39 -14.90 -12.93 -5.38
C GLU A 39 -15.28 -14.07 -4.42
N TYR A 40 -16.57 -14.42 -4.36
CA TYR A 40 -17.08 -15.49 -3.50
C TYR A 40 -16.78 -16.87 -4.12
N ASP A 41 -16.56 -17.89 -3.27
CA ASP A 41 -16.55 -19.29 -3.71
C ASP A 41 -17.86 -19.57 -4.46
N THR A 42 -17.77 -19.93 -5.75
CA THR A 42 -18.94 -20.31 -6.57
C THR A 42 -19.32 -21.78 -6.37
N GLU A 43 -18.40 -22.58 -5.82
CA GLU A 43 -18.55 -24.02 -5.57
C GLU A 43 -17.85 -24.43 -4.26
N GLY A 44 -18.32 -25.48 -3.60
CA GLY A 44 -17.67 -26.08 -2.43
C GLY A 44 -18.62 -26.34 -1.25
N PRO A 45 -18.12 -26.99 -0.18
CA PRO A 45 -18.97 -27.49 0.90
C PRO A 45 -19.70 -26.37 1.68
N LEU A 46 -19.13 -25.16 1.73
CA LEU A 46 -19.80 -24.02 2.36
C LEU A 46 -20.98 -23.50 1.51
N VAL A 47 -20.82 -23.50 0.18
CA VAL A 47 -21.86 -23.13 -0.79
C VAL A 47 -22.97 -24.19 -0.80
N ASP A 48 -22.61 -25.47 -0.75
CA ASP A 48 -23.56 -26.58 -0.67
C ASP A 48 -24.39 -26.52 0.62
N LEU A 49 -23.74 -26.23 1.75
CA LEU A 49 -24.42 -25.99 3.02
C LEU A 49 -25.37 -24.79 2.93
N GLY A 50 -24.94 -23.70 2.30
CA GLY A 50 -25.76 -22.51 2.05
C GLY A 50 -26.98 -22.82 1.20
N THR A 51 -26.81 -23.56 0.11
CA THR A 51 -27.88 -23.99 -0.80
C THR A 51 -28.90 -24.88 -0.09
N GLY A 52 -28.43 -25.82 0.74
CA GLY A 52 -29.31 -26.66 1.57
C GLY A 52 -30.12 -25.83 2.56
N LEU A 53 -29.53 -24.79 3.15
CA LEU A 53 -30.23 -23.85 4.04
C LEU A 53 -31.13 -22.86 3.29
N ALA A 54 -30.87 -22.55 2.03
CA ALA A 54 -31.70 -21.68 1.21
C ALA A 54 -33.05 -22.33 0.87
N ALA A 55 -33.05 -23.64 0.61
CA ALA A 55 -34.26 -24.43 0.32
C ALA A 55 -35.30 -24.43 1.46
N THR A 56 -34.91 -23.98 2.66
CA THR A 56 -35.78 -23.86 3.85
C THR A 56 -36.76 -22.68 3.80
N LYS A 57 -36.58 -21.76 2.84
CA LYS A 57 -37.34 -20.50 2.74
C LYS A 57 -38.84 -20.70 2.48
N HIS A 58 -39.24 -21.84 1.91
CA HIS A 58 -40.63 -22.12 1.51
C HIS A 58 -41.57 -22.62 2.63
N GLU A 59 -41.07 -22.81 3.86
CA GLU A 59 -41.87 -23.26 5.01
C GLU A 59 -42.07 -22.17 6.08
N LEU A 60 -41.65 -20.93 5.81
CA LEU A 60 -41.63 -19.82 6.78
C LEU A 60 -43.01 -19.15 6.93
N GLY A 61 -43.37 -18.80 8.17
CA GLY A 61 -44.56 -18.01 8.47
C GLY A 61 -44.53 -16.59 7.88
N GLU A 62 -45.68 -15.94 7.89
CA GLU A 62 -45.90 -14.57 7.39
C GLU A 62 -45.05 -13.55 8.17
N PHE A 63 -44.40 -12.60 7.47
CA PHE A 63 -43.56 -11.54 8.07
C PHE A 63 -44.38 -10.52 8.87
N SER A 64 -45.50 -10.11 8.29
CA SER A 64 -46.44 -9.17 8.88
C SER A 64 -47.81 -9.46 8.28
N PHE A 65 -48.86 -9.42 9.10
CA PHE A 65 -50.21 -9.80 8.68
C PHE A 65 -51.26 -9.04 9.46
N GLY A 66 -52.41 -8.78 8.83
CA GLY A 66 -53.51 -8.06 9.47
C GLY A 66 -54.85 -8.42 8.83
N ALA A 67 -55.92 -8.26 9.60
CA ALA A 67 -57.29 -8.51 9.17
C ALA A 67 -58.30 -7.90 10.16
N SER A 68 -59.59 -8.05 9.86
CA SER A 68 -60.65 -7.80 10.83
C SER A 68 -60.53 -8.77 12.01
N ALA A 69 -60.61 -8.25 13.24
CA ALA A 69 -60.46 -9.00 14.47
C ALA A 69 -61.80 -9.66 14.87
N ASN A 70 -62.32 -10.56 14.03
CA ASN A 70 -63.60 -11.25 14.24
C ASN A 70 -63.64 -12.10 15.54
N PHE A 71 -62.49 -12.35 16.15
CA PHE A 71 -62.38 -13.01 17.45
C PHE A 71 -62.63 -12.07 18.64
N LEU A 72 -62.73 -10.75 18.43
CA LEU A 72 -63.03 -9.74 19.45
C LEU A 72 -64.44 -9.17 19.28
N PRO A 73 -65.11 -8.82 20.39
CA PRO A 73 -66.38 -8.10 20.31
C PRO A 73 -66.15 -6.66 19.84
N PRO A 74 -67.02 -6.09 18.98
CA PRO A 74 -66.94 -4.68 18.58
C PRO A 74 -67.01 -3.71 19.75
N ILE A 75 -67.73 -4.07 20.82
CA ILE A 75 -67.89 -3.22 22.02
C ILE A 75 -67.01 -3.80 23.14
N PRO A 76 -65.79 -3.26 23.37
CA PRO A 76 -64.88 -3.79 24.40
C PRO A 76 -65.32 -3.50 25.84
N GLY A 77 -66.24 -2.53 26.04
CA GLY A 77 -66.56 -2.03 27.37
C GLY A 77 -65.39 -1.28 28.01
N LEU A 78 -64.76 -0.38 27.25
CA LEU A 78 -63.59 0.39 27.66
C LEU A 78 -63.93 1.37 28.80
N ILE A 79 -63.20 1.24 29.90
CA ILE A 79 -63.21 2.17 31.04
C ILE A 79 -61.79 2.70 31.22
N ILE A 80 -61.65 4.02 31.32
CA ILE A 80 -60.38 4.70 31.55
C ILE A 80 -60.43 5.39 32.92
N GLU A 81 -59.43 5.15 33.75
CA GLU A 81 -59.29 5.82 35.05
C GLU A 81 -59.23 7.36 34.89
N GLY A 82 -60.04 8.08 35.66
CA GLY A 82 -60.17 9.54 35.55
C GLY A 82 -61.14 10.04 34.47
N VAL A 83 -61.59 9.19 33.53
CA VAL A 83 -62.59 9.55 32.50
C VAL A 83 -63.90 8.79 32.69
N GLY A 84 -63.84 7.52 33.09
CA GLY A 84 -65.00 6.62 33.20
C GLY A 84 -65.21 5.78 31.93
N LYS A 85 -66.49 5.46 31.62
CA LYS A 85 -66.85 4.67 30.44
C LYS A 85 -66.64 5.48 29.16
N VAL A 86 -65.92 4.91 28.20
CA VAL A 86 -65.68 5.51 26.88
C VAL A 86 -66.58 4.85 25.85
N ALA A 87 -67.29 5.66 25.06
CA ALA A 87 -68.10 5.19 23.96
C ALA A 87 -67.24 5.08 22.70
N LEU A 88 -67.47 4.06 21.88
CA LEU A 88 -66.76 3.81 20.63
C LEU A 88 -67.78 3.66 19.49
N PRO A 89 -67.50 4.19 18.28
CA PRO A 89 -66.30 4.93 17.88
C PRO A 89 -66.17 6.31 18.53
N LEU A 90 -64.94 6.76 18.77
CA LEU A 90 -64.67 8.08 19.36
C LEU A 90 -64.88 9.17 18.30
N VAL A 91 -66.06 9.80 18.33
CA VAL A 91 -66.45 10.90 17.41
C VAL A 91 -66.62 12.25 18.10
N ASP A 92 -66.74 12.25 19.43
CA ASP A 92 -66.93 13.46 20.24
C ASP A 92 -65.59 14.06 20.67
N GLU A 93 -65.31 15.29 20.22
CA GLU A 93 -64.11 16.05 20.59
C GLU A 93 -64.01 16.25 22.11
N GLN A 94 -65.12 16.46 22.81
CA GLN A 94 -65.08 16.64 24.27
C GLN A 94 -64.64 15.37 24.99
N GLN A 95 -65.06 14.20 24.52
CA GLN A 95 -64.62 12.92 25.04
C GLN A 95 -63.15 12.65 24.68
N ALA A 96 -62.71 12.97 23.47
CA ALA A 96 -61.31 12.85 23.06
C ALA A 96 -60.39 13.71 23.95
N GLU A 97 -60.75 14.97 24.19
CA GLU A 97 -60.01 15.90 25.06
C GLU A 97 -59.98 15.43 26.53
N LYS A 98 -61.04 14.80 27.03
CA LYS A 98 -61.03 14.19 28.37
C LYS A 98 -60.02 13.03 28.46
N ILE A 99 -59.90 12.22 27.41
CA ILE A 99 -58.93 11.13 27.34
C ILE A 99 -57.52 11.71 27.26
N VAL A 100 -57.29 12.70 26.40
CA VAL A 100 -56.00 13.39 26.26
C VAL A 100 -55.51 13.94 27.61
N LYS A 101 -56.39 14.51 28.43
CA LYS A 101 -56.05 15.06 29.76
C LYS A 101 -55.52 14.04 30.77
N VAL A 102 -55.90 12.77 30.65
CA VAL A 102 -55.40 11.70 31.54
C VAL A 102 -54.26 10.90 30.90
N CYS A 103 -54.07 11.06 29.60
CA CYS A 103 -52.94 10.52 28.86
C CYS A 103 -51.69 11.38 29.05
N GLU A 104 -50.56 10.76 28.80
CA GLU A 104 -49.29 11.45 28.63
C GLU A 104 -48.92 11.45 27.15
N GLN A 105 -48.15 12.44 26.73
CA GLN A 105 -47.63 12.44 25.37
C GLN A 105 -46.66 11.26 25.20
N ALA A 106 -46.89 10.45 24.17
CA ALA A 106 -46.12 9.22 24.02
C ALA A 106 -44.67 9.56 23.65
N PRO A 107 -43.68 9.15 24.48
CA PRO A 107 -42.30 9.39 24.16
C PRO A 107 -41.82 8.44 23.05
N PHE A 108 -40.68 8.77 22.45
CA PHE A 108 -39.92 7.85 21.60
C PHE A 108 -38.53 7.62 22.19
N GLY A 109 -37.95 6.45 21.90
CA GLY A 109 -36.61 6.11 22.37
C GLY A 109 -35.56 6.52 21.35
N ARG A 110 -34.52 7.25 21.78
CA ARG A 110 -33.29 7.46 21.01
C ARG A 110 -32.15 6.78 21.76
N GLY A 111 -31.92 5.49 21.48
CA GLY A 111 -31.02 4.68 22.31
C GLY A 111 -31.60 4.44 23.70
N PHE A 112 -30.85 4.79 24.75
CA PHE A 112 -31.29 4.68 26.16
C PHE A 112 -32.06 5.91 26.66
N ASP A 113 -32.13 6.99 25.88
CA ASP A 113 -32.81 8.23 26.28
C ASP A 113 -34.28 8.24 25.83
N THR A 114 -35.17 8.61 26.77
CA THR A 114 -36.60 8.80 26.51
C THR A 114 -36.85 10.28 26.22
N LEU A 115 -37.11 10.63 24.95
CA LEU A 115 -37.31 12.02 24.51
C LEU A 115 -38.73 12.22 23.97
N ILE A 116 -39.25 13.44 24.11
CA ILE A 116 -40.53 13.87 23.53
C ILE A 116 -40.22 14.80 22.35
N ASP A 117 -40.46 14.33 21.12
CA ASP A 117 -40.36 15.11 19.88
C ASP A 117 -41.60 14.83 19.01
N THR A 118 -42.42 15.85 18.84
CA THR A 118 -43.67 15.81 18.07
C THR A 118 -43.46 15.63 16.57
N SER A 119 -42.25 15.89 16.05
CA SER A 119 -41.91 15.66 14.64
C SER A 119 -41.63 14.17 14.34
N VAL A 120 -41.25 13.41 15.37
CA VAL A 120 -41.00 11.96 15.29
C VAL A 120 -42.24 11.17 15.70
N ARG A 121 -42.93 11.59 16.77
CA ARG A 121 -44.11 10.91 17.29
C ARG A 121 -45.13 11.90 17.82
N ASN A 122 -46.30 11.90 17.21
CA ASN A 122 -47.45 12.67 17.66
C ASN A 122 -48.60 11.72 18.03
N SER A 123 -48.57 11.21 19.27
CA SER A 123 -49.60 10.33 19.81
C SER A 123 -49.67 10.44 21.33
N TRP A 124 -50.82 10.12 21.91
CA TRP A 124 -51.05 10.08 23.35
C TRP A 124 -51.06 8.63 23.82
N GLN A 125 -50.42 8.34 24.94
CA GLN A 125 -50.38 6.99 25.52
C GLN A 125 -50.96 6.95 26.92
N LEU A 126 -51.45 5.77 27.29
CA LEU A 126 -51.86 5.45 28.66
C LEU A 126 -51.36 4.07 29.05
N ASP A 127 -50.94 3.95 30.31
CA ASP A 127 -50.51 2.68 30.90
C ASP A 127 -51.68 1.67 30.97
N PRO A 128 -51.45 0.38 30.66
CA PRO A 128 -52.48 -0.67 30.70
C PRO A 128 -53.24 -0.76 32.02
N SER A 129 -52.58 -0.49 33.16
CA SER A 129 -53.20 -0.55 34.49
C SER A 129 -54.35 0.45 34.68
N LYS A 130 -54.35 1.55 33.90
CA LYS A 130 -55.36 2.61 33.93
C LYS A 130 -56.56 2.34 33.03
N ILE A 131 -56.56 1.24 32.27
CA ILE A 131 -57.68 0.86 31.40
C ILE A 131 -58.27 -0.49 31.80
N ARG A 132 -59.59 -0.63 31.64
CA ARG A 132 -60.30 -1.89 31.85
C ARG A 132 -61.22 -2.16 30.68
N LEU A 133 -61.15 -3.39 30.16
CA LEU A 133 -62.00 -3.89 29.08
C LEU A 133 -63.00 -4.83 29.74
N THR A 134 -64.22 -4.34 29.98
CA THR A 134 -65.19 -5.01 30.85
C THR A 134 -66.05 -6.05 30.13
N ASN A 135 -65.99 -6.13 28.80
CA ASN A 135 -66.67 -7.18 28.05
C ASN A 135 -65.93 -8.53 28.23
N PRO A 136 -66.55 -9.57 28.84
CA PRO A 136 -65.91 -10.87 29.03
C PRO A 136 -65.43 -11.52 27.72
N GLY A 137 -66.14 -11.27 26.61
CA GLY A 137 -65.77 -11.75 25.28
C GLY A 137 -64.43 -11.22 24.78
N TRP A 138 -63.93 -10.11 25.36
CA TRP A 138 -62.58 -9.61 25.05
C TRP A 138 -61.50 -10.59 25.51
N THR A 139 -61.61 -11.11 26.74
CA THR A 139 -60.61 -12.02 27.31
C THR A 139 -60.59 -13.34 26.54
N GLU A 140 -61.76 -13.89 26.22
CA GLU A 140 -61.87 -15.10 25.38
C GLU A 140 -61.31 -14.87 23.97
N GLY A 141 -61.54 -13.69 23.40
CA GLY A 141 -61.04 -13.32 22.08
C GLY A 141 -59.52 -13.27 22.01
N ILE A 142 -58.87 -12.65 23.00
CA ILE A 142 -57.39 -12.62 23.10
C ILE A 142 -56.82 -14.04 23.23
N GLN A 143 -57.46 -14.92 24.01
CA GLN A 143 -57.03 -16.33 24.11
C GLN A 143 -57.15 -17.07 22.77
N LYS A 144 -58.17 -16.77 21.96
CA LYS A 144 -58.34 -17.33 20.60
C LYS A 144 -57.35 -16.76 19.58
N ALA A 145 -56.83 -15.55 19.80
CA ALA A 145 -55.85 -14.91 18.91
C ALA A 145 -54.48 -15.62 18.96
N ALA A 146 -54.04 -16.07 20.13
CA ALA A 146 -52.72 -16.71 20.33
C ALA A 146 -52.44 -17.89 19.36
N PRO A 147 -53.29 -18.93 19.24
CA PRO A 147 -53.03 -20.04 18.31
C PRO A 147 -53.08 -19.62 16.84
N LEU A 148 -53.89 -18.62 16.48
CA LEU A 148 -53.95 -18.08 15.12
C LEU A 148 -52.66 -17.37 14.74
N ILE A 149 -52.14 -16.54 15.65
CA ILE A 149 -50.86 -15.83 15.48
C ILE A 149 -49.70 -16.83 15.40
N ALA A 150 -49.67 -17.82 16.29
CA ALA A 150 -48.66 -18.88 16.26
C ALA A 150 -48.65 -19.62 14.92
N LYS A 151 -49.83 -19.95 14.37
CA LYS A 151 -49.97 -20.59 13.06
C LYS A 151 -49.44 -19.70 11.93
N LYS A 152 -49.80 -18.42 11.91
CA LYS A 152 -49.35 -17.47 10.87
C LYS A 152 -47.84 -17.23 10.91
N PHE A 153 -47.21 -17.28 12.08
CA PHE A 153 -45.75 -17.24 12.22
C PHE A 153 -45.04 -18.59 11.98
N GLY A 154 -45.76 -19.63 11.54
CA GLY A 154 -45.16 -20.94 11.25
C GLY A 154 -44.76 -21.75 12.48
N VAL A 155 -45.26 -21.38 13.66
CA VAL A 155 -45.00 -22.06 14.95
C VAL A 155 -46.28 -22.63 15.53
N ALA A 156 -47.10 -23.24 14.67
CA ALA A 156 -48.35 -23.88 15.08
C ALA A 156 -48.10 -24.92 16.20
N GLY A 157 -48.91 -24.88 17.25
CA GLY A 157 -48.77 -25.75 18.41
C GLY A 157 -47.88 -25.20 19.54
N THR A 158 -47.17 -24.09 19.34
CA THR A 158 -46.44 -23.41 20.42
C THR A 158 -47.40 -22.57 21.27
N PRO A 159 -47.42 -22.73 22.60
CA PRO A 159 -48.18 -21.84 23.46
C PRO A 159 -47.51 -20.46 23.50
N ILE A 160 -48.16 -19.44 22.95
CA ILE A 160 -47.72 -18.04 23.04
C ILE A 160 -48.63 -17.26 23.98
N THR A 161 -48.09 -16.19 24.57
CA THR A 161 -48.81 -15.32 25.52
C THR A 161 -48.94 -13.91 24.97
N LEU A 162 -50.07 -13.25 25.24
CA LEU A 162 -50.37 -11.90 24.75
C LEU A 162 -50.57 -10.98 25.96
N HIS A 163 -49.68 -10.00 26.12
CA HIS A 163 -49.68 -9.06 27.23
C HIS A 163 -50.05 -7.66 26.75
N LEU A 164 -51.12 -7.06 27.29
CA LEU A 164 -51.50 -5.70 26.94
C LEU A 164 -50.41 -4.74 27.45
N TYR A 165 -49.79 -4.01 26.54
CA TYR A 165 -48.64 -3.17 26.82
C TYR A 165 -48.97 -1.68 26.78
N LYS A 166 -49.76 -1.21 25.81
CA LYS A 166 -50.12 0.22 25.70
C LYS A 166 -51.52 0.45 25.13
N PHE A 167 -52.12 1.54 25.58
CA PHE A 167 -53.23 2.21 24.91
C PHE A 167 -52.72 3.45 24.19
N LEU A 168 -53.13 3.66 22.93
CA LEU A 168 -52.72 4.77 22.10
C LEU A 168 -53.94 5.51 21.52
N LEU A 169 -53.89 6.84 21.60
CA LEU A 169 -54.82 7.76 20.94
C LEU A 169 -54.06 8.66 19.97
N TYR A 170 -54.48 8.64 18.70
CA TYR A 170 -54.01 9.57 17.68
C TYR A 170 -55.15 10.53 17.32
N LYS A 171 -54.82 11.82 17.25
CA LYS A 171 -55.68 12.88 16.73
C LYS A 171 -55.24 13.27 15.32
N GLU A 172 -55.93 14.20 14.69
CA GLU A 172 -55.49 14.81 13.42
C GLU A 172 -54.04 15.33 13.51
N GLY A 173 -53.25 15.03 12.47
CA GLY A 173 -51.79 15.24 12.42
C GLY A 173 -50.97 14.22 13.24
N GLY A 174 -51.63 13.32 13.97
CA GLY A 174 -51.00 12.26 14.74
C GLY A 174 -50.33 11.24 13.84
N HIS A 175 -49.08 10.88 14.15
CA HIS A 175 -48.27 9.97 13.34
C HIS A 175 -47.18 9.32 14.19
N PHE A 176 -46.49 8.34 13.63
CA PHE A 176 -45.24 7.85 14.16
C PHE A 176 -44.29 7.60 13.00
N ALA A 177 -43.21 8.38 12.94
CA ALA A 177 -42.15 8.21 11.96
C ALA A 177 -41.57 6.80 11.98
N LYS A 178 -40.89 6.42 10.90
CA LYS A 178 -40.28 5.10 10.74
C LYS A 178 -39.32 4.83 11.91
N HIS A 179 -39.62 3.78 12.67
CA HIS A 179 -38.89 3.41 13.88
C HIS A 179 -38.97 1.90 14.08
N ARG A 180 -38.24 1.40 15.07
CA ARG A 180 -38.27 0.00 15.47
C ARG A 180 -38.63 -0.10 16.95
N ASP A 181 -39.50 -1.05 17.29
CA ASP A 181 -39.80 -1.32 18.69
C ASP A 181 -38.57 -1.96 19.37
N THR A 182 -38.23 -1.48 20.56
CA THR A 182 -37.38 -2.26 21.46
C THR A 182 -38.24 -3.32 22.15
N GLU A 183 -37.70 -4.52 22.42
CA GLU A 183 -38.43 -5.55 23.16
C GLU A 183 -38.88 -4.99 24.52
N LYS A 184 -40.19 -4.99 24.76
CA LYS A 184 -40.82 -4.30 25.90
C LYS A 184 -41.17 -5.20 27.07
N GLU A 185 -41.25 -6.50 26.79
CA GLU A 185 -41.57 -7.54 27.74
C GLU A 185 -40.58 -8.70 27.57
N ASP A 186 -40.30 -9.40 28.66
CA ASP A 186 -39.39 -10.53 28.63
C ASP A 186 -39.92 -11.60 27.69
N ARG A 187 -39.08 -11.99 26.73
CA ARG A 187 -39.37 -13.02 25.72
C ARG A 187 -40.39 -12.59 24.65
N MET A 188 -40.62 -11.28 24.50
CA MET A 188 -41.40 -10.71 23.40
C MET A 188 -40.72 -10.97 22.05
N PHE A 189 -41.48 -11.45 21.07
CA PHE A 189 -40.97 -11.68 19.71
C PHE A 189 -41.76 -10.96 18.61
N ALA A 190 -43.00 -10.57 18.87
CA ALA A 190 -43.84 -9.84 17.95
C ALA A 190 -44.69 -8.80 18.68
N THR A 191 -45.16 -7.80 17.94
CA THR A 191 -46.12 -6.79 18.38
C THR A 191 -47.46 -7.04 17.67
N MET A 192 -48.55 -7.09 18.43
CA MET A 192 -49.91 -7.09 17.90
C MET A 192 -50.57 -5.75 18.19
N VAL A 193 -50.97 -5.03 17.15
CA VAL A 193 -51.73 -3.79 17.23
C VAL A 193 -53.19 -4.09 16.94
N ILE A 194 -54.09 -3.80 17.88
CA ILE A 194 -55.54 -3.89 17.70
C ILE A 194 -56.09 -2.46 17.63
N GLN A 195 -56.63 -2.08 16.49
CA GLN A 195 -57.43 -0.88 16.34
C GLN A 195 -58.83 -1.13 16.88
N LEU A 196 -59.24 -0.32 17.85
CA LEU A 196 -60.61 -0.29 18.35
C LEU A 196 -61.51 0.44 17.32
N PRO A 197 -62.85 0.25 17.36
CA PRO A 197 -63.74 0.99 16.47
C PRO A 197 -63.47 2.49 16.57
N SER A 198 -63.07 3.08 15.46
CA SER A 198 -62.50 4.43 15.38
C SER A 198 -62.90 5.08 14.05
N ALA A 199 -63.44 6.31 14.11
CA ALA A 199 -63.75 7.09 12.92
C ALA A 199 -62.53 7.97 12.57
N HIS A 200 -61.75 7.57 11.56
CA HIS A 200 -60.58 8.32 11.10
C HIS A 200 -60.25 8.10 9.61
N LYS A 201 -59.47 9.01 9.03
CA LYS A 201 -58.79 8.87 7.74
C LYS A 201 -57.26 8.96 7.91
N GLY A 202 -56.52 8.25 7.05
CA GLY A 202 -55.08 8.07 7.22
C GLY A 202 -54.76 7.09 8.37
N GLY A 203 -53.52 7.09 8.86
CA GLY A 203 -53.13 6.22 9.98
C GLY A 203 -52.74 4.80 9.62
N GLN A 204 -52.42 4.52 8.34
CA GLN A 204 -52.00 3.19 7.92
C GLN A 204 -50.69 2.81 8.62
N LEU A 205 -50.59 1.56 9.08
CA LEU A 205 -49.35 0.98 9.59
C LEU A 205 -48.56 0.40 8.43
N GLN A 206 -47.38 0.94 8.19
CA GLN A 206 -46.42 0.43 7.22
C GLN A 206 -45.35 -0.38 7.97
N VAL A 207 -45.16 -1.64 7.61
CA VAL A 207 -44.14 -2.51 8.20
C VAL A 207 -43.11 -2.86 7.13
N PHE A 208 -41.87 -2.47 7.35
CA PHE A 208 -40.76 -2.63 6.43
C PHE A 208 -39.98 -3.88 6.78
N LYS A 209 -39.68 -4.68 5.77
CA LYS A 209 -38.71 -5.78 5.90
C LYS A 209 -37.30 -5.19 5.83
N ASP A 210 -36.36 -5.71 6.62
CA ASP A 210 -35.00 -5.17 6.69
C ASP A 210 -34.36 -5.02 5.30
N GLY A 211 -33.98 -3.78 4.95
CA GLY A 211 -33.37 -3.43 3.66
C GLY A 211 -34.35 -3.30 2.47
N SER A 212 -35.66 -3.45 2.69
CA SER A 212 -36.69 -3.24 1.66
C SER A 212 -37.28 -1.83 1.75
N GLU A 213 -37.38 -1.15 0.61
CA GLU A 213 -38.10 0.13 0.51
C GLU A 213 -39.63 -0.07 0.48
N ASP A 214 -40.10 -1.23 0.00
CA ASP A 214 -41.52 -1.55 -0.08
C ASP A 214 -42.06 -2.10 1.26
N PRO A 215 -43.02 -1.41 1.92
CA PRO A 215 -43.63 -1.88 3.16
C PRO A 215 -44.87 -2.76 2.92
N VAL A 216 -45.16 -3.64 3.88
CA VAL A 216 -46.48 -4.23 4.04
C VAL A 216 -47.40 -3.20 4.70
N ILE A 217 -48.47 -2.80 4.01
CA ILE A 217 -49.41 -1.77 4.48
C ILE A 217 -50.63 -2.42 5.11
N HIS A 218 -50.93 -2.05 6.36
CA HIS A 218 -52.15 -2.41 7.08
C HIS A 218 -53.01 -1.16 7.28
N ASP A 219 -54.18 -1.13 6.64
CA ASP A 219 -55.11 0.01 6.66
C ASP A 219 -56.17 -0.08 7.78
N PHE A 220 -56.17 -1.17 8.55
CA PHE A 220 -57.14 -1.46 9.61
C PHE A 220 -58.61 -1.33 9.19
N GLY A 221 -58.94 -1.74 7.97
CA GLY A 221 -60.33 -1.78 7.49
C GLY A 221 -60.88 -0.42 7.05
N ALA A 222 -60.02 0.59 6.90
CA ALA A 222 -60.38 1.91 6.37
C ALA A 222 -60.87 1.83 4.91
N ALA A 223 -60.18 1.08 4.03
CA ALA A 223 -60.59 0.91 2.64
C ALA A 223 -61.92 0.14 2.52
N ALA A 224 -62.19 -0.77 3.46
CA ALA A 224 -63.43 -1.54 3.52
C ALA A 224 -64.58 -0.80 4.23
N GLY A 225 -64.36 0.41 4.78
CA GLY A 225 -65.37 1.15 5.54
C GLY A 225 -65.79 0.48 6.85
N THR A 226 -64.97 -0.40 7.41
CA THR A 226 -65.29 -1.18 8.62
C THR A 226 -64.59 -0.68 9.88
N ALA A 227 -63.61 0.22 9.74
CA ALA A 227 -62.80 0.77 10.84
C ALA A 227 -63.64 1.43 11.96
N GLU A 228 -64.78 2.04 11.61
CA GLU A 228 -65.68 2.72 12.55
C GLU A 228 -66.50 1.73 13.41
N TYR A 229 -66.72 0.51 12.91
CA TYR A 229 -67.68 -0.43 13.48
C TYR A 229 -67.06 -1.69 14.05
N LEU A 230 -65.86 -2.08 13.59
CA LEU A 230 -65.21 -3.34 13.94
C LEU A 230 -63.80 -3.10 14.48
N CYS A 231 -63.36 -4.02 15.34
CA CYS A 231 -61.94 -4.12 15.69
C CYS A 231 -61.16 -4.68 14.50
N ASN A 232 -59.98 -4.12 14.24
CA ASN A 232 -59.04 -4.63 13.25
C ASN A 232 -57.69 -4.86 13.91
N TYR A 233 -56.90 -5.81 13.42
CA TYR A 233 -55.59 -6.09 14.00
C TYR A 233 -54.51 -6.23 12.94
N ALA A 234 -53.28 -5.94 13.32
CA ALA A 234 -52.07 -6.22 12.58
C ALA A 234 -51.03 -6.78 13.54
N VAL A 235 -50.22 -7.72 13.07
CA VAL A 235 -49.13 -8.34 13.82
C VAL A 235 -47.88 -8.31 12.97
N HIS A 236 -46.78 -7.89 13.58
CA HIS A 236 -45.46 -7.88 12.96
C HIS A 236 -44.41 -8.31 13.97
N TYR A 237 -43.24 -8.74 13.49
CA TYR A 237 -42.12 -8.99 14.39
C TYR A 237 -41.72 -7.73 15.16
N ALA A 238 -41.30 -7.90 16.41
CA ALA A 238 -40.97 -6.78 17.29
C ALA A 238 -39.74 -5.99 16.78
N ASP A 239 -38.87 -6.65 16.04
CA ASP A 239 -37.70 -6.06 15.40
C ASP A 239 -37.96 -5.44 14.03
N ALA A 240 -39.19 -5.50 13.50
CA ALA A 240 -39.50 -4.88 12.22
C ALA A 240 -39.56 -3.35 12.34
N GLU A 241 -38.90 -2.66 11.41
CA GLU A 241 -39.11 -1.23 11.23
C GLU A 241 -40.54 -0.97 10.78
N HIS A 242 -41.20 0.01 11.38
CA HIS A 242 -42.57 0.37 11.04
C HIS A 242 -42.85 1.85 11.24
N ALA A 243 -43.85 2.34 10.52
CA ALA A 243 -44.31 3.72 10.59
C ALA A 243 -45.84 3.75 10.63
N VAL A 244 -46.41 4.75 11.31
CA VAL A 244 -47.83 5.07 11.25
C VAL A 244 -47.98 6.37 10.49
N GLN A 245 -48.64 6.31 9.34
CA GLN A 245 -48.90 7.47 8.49
C GLN A 245 -49.77 8.50 9.22
N PRO A 246 -49.68 9.80 8.88
CA PRO A 246 -50.48 10.83 9.54
C PRO A 246 -51.99 10.57 9.47
N ILE A 247 -52.67 10.78 10.59
CA ILE A 247 -54.13 10.88 10.63
C ILE A 247 -54.52 12.23 10.01
N THR A 248 -55.33 12.20 8.96
CA THR A 248 -55.78 13.42 8.27
C THR A 248 -57.14 13.90 8.74
N GLU A 249 -57.93 13.04 9.41
CA GLU A 249 -59.25 13.37 9.94
C GLU A 249 -59.61 12.40 11.07
N GLY A 250 -60.26 12.90 12.13
CA GLY A 250 -60.85 12.07 13.19
C GLY A 250 -59.86 11.56 14.25
N TYR A 251 -60.24 10.46 14.93
CA TYR A 251 -59.50 9.90 16.06
C TYR A 251 -59.26 8.40 15.87
N ARG A 252 -58.02 7.95 16.09
CA ARG A 252 -57.65 6.53 16.03
C ARG A 252 -57.25 6.02 17.41
N LEU A 253 -57.96 5.00 17.87
CA LEU A 253 -57.68 4.29 19.12
C LEU A 253 -57.07 2.92 18.85
N ALA A 254 -55.94 2.63 19.49
CA ALA A 254 -55.26 1.35 19.35
C ALA A 254 -54.80 0.78 20.71
N LEU A 255 -54.86 -0.54 20.83
CA LEU A 255 -54.27 -1.33 21.89
C LEU A 255 -53.07 -2.09 21.33
N VAL A 256 -51.94 -2.01 22.02
CA VAL A 256 -50.71 -2.70 21.62
C VAL A 256 -50.45 -3.83 22.60
N TYR A 257 -50.31 -5.05 22.08
CA TYR A 257 -50.00 -6.26 22.84
C TYR A 257 -48.61 -6.78 22.49
N SER A 258 -47.85 -7.12 23.51
CA SER A 258 -46.58 -7.87 23.40
C SER A 258 -46.88 -9.35 23.22
N VAL A 259 -46.41 -9.94 22.12
CA VAL A 259 -46.54 -11.37 21.84
C VAL A 259 -45.27 -12.07 22.32
N CYS A 260 -45.40 -12.95 23.32
CA CYS A 260 -44.26 -13.50 24.06
C CYS A 260 -44.19 -15.03 24.00
N TRP A 261 -42.97 -15.55 23.97
CA TRP A 261 -42.69 -16.98 24.12
C TRP A 261 -43.03 -17.48 25.54
N PRO A 262 -43.40 -18.76 25.70
CA PRO A 262 -43.69 -19.33 27.02
C PRO A 262 -42.42 -19.42 27.87
N ALA A 263 -42.56 -19.47 29.20
CA ALA A 263 -41.42 -19.42 30.12
C ALA A 263 -40.49 -20.65 30.01
N ASN A 264 -41.07 -21.81 29.67
CA ASN A 264 -40.33 -23.07 29.53
C ASN A 264 -40.27 -23.45 28.04
N ASN A 265 -39.42 -22.77 27.27
CA ASN A 265 -39.35 -23.00 25.82
C ASN A 265 -38.40 -24.15 25.47
N THR A 266 -38.79 -25.40 25.73
CA THR A 266 -38.20 -26.58 25.08
C THR A 266 -39.08 -26.98 23.91
N GLN A 267 -38.96 -26.27 22.78
CA GLN A 267 -39.63 -26.69 21.55
C GLN A 267 -38.79 -27.72 20.78
N PRO A 268 -39.43 -28.74 20.17
CA PRO A 268 -38.80 -29.56 19.15
C PRO A 268 -38.45 -28.70 17.92
N ALA A 269 -37.27 -28.94 17.35
CA ALA A 269 -36.87 -28.37 16.08
C ALA A 269 -37.80 -28.85 14.94
N PRO A 270 -38.15 -28.00 13.96
CA PRO A 270 -38.75 -28.49 12.72
C PRO A 270 -37.80 -29.51 12.09
N SER A 271 -38.27 -30.75 11.95
CA SER A 271 -37.46 -31.85 11.41
C SER A 271 -37.60 -31.90 9.89
N PHE A 272 -36.51 -31.68 9.17
CA PHE A 272 -36.44 -32.03 7.75
C PHE A 272 -36.61 -33.54 7.55
N SER A 273 -37.17 -33.93 6.41
CA SER A 273 -37.09 -35.33 5.98
C SER A 273 -35.61 -35.74 5.86
N PRO A 274 -35.25 -36.99 6.20
CA PRO A 274 -33.87 -37.48 6.10
C PRO A 274 -33.22 -37.23 4.72
N GLU A 275 -34.02 -37.28 3.65
CA GLU A 275 -33.58 -37.03 2.27
C GLU A 275 -33.06 -35.60 2.04
N LYS A 276 -33.68 -34.60 2.68
CA LYS A 276 -33.25 -33.19 2.59
C LYS A 276 -32.06 -32.88 3.50
N GLN A 277 -31.77 -33.74 4.49
CA GLN A 277 -30.65 -33.54 5.43
C GLN A 277 -29.32 -34.09 4.91
N ALA A 278 -29.35 -35.08 4.01
CA ALA A 278 -28.15 -35.76 3.54
C ALA A 278 -27.10 -34.81 2.89
N PRO A 279 -27.48 -33.84 2.03
CA PRO A 279 -26.51 -32.90 1.46
C PRO A 279 -25.87 -31.99 2.51
N MET A 280 -26.65 -31.52 3.48
CA MET A 280 -26.15 -30.66 4.58
C MET A 280 -25.19 -31.41 5.49
N LEU A 281 -25.48 -32.68 5.78
CA LEU A 281 -24.63 -33.53 6.62
C LEU A 281 -23.28 -33.79 5.94
N ARG A 282 -23.28 -34.07 4.64
CA ARG A 282 -22.06 -34.24 3.85
C ARG A 282 -21.22 -32.97 3.84
N ALA A 283 -21.83 -31.83 3.56
CA ALA A 283 -21.15 -30.53 3.56
C ALA A 283 -20.49 -30.21 4.91
N LEU A 284 -21.20 -30.43 6.02
CA LEU A 284 -20.63 -30.23 7.36
C LEU A 284 -19.47 -31.19 7.66
N ALA A 285 -19.57 -32.46 7.23
CA ALA A 285 -18.48 -33.42 7.42
C ALA A 285 -17.21 -32.99 6.66
N GLU A 286 -17.35 -32.56 5.41
CA GLU A 286 -16.24 -32.06 4.59
C GLU A 286 -15.58 -30.81 5.20
N LEU A 287 -16.38 -29.88 5.74
CA LEU A 287 -15.86 -28.71 6.48
C LEU A 287 -15.09 -29.12 7.75
N ALA A 288 -15.59 -30.10 8.50
CA ALA A 288 -14.95 -30.58 9.73
C ALA A 288 -13.61 -31.27 9.48
N ASP A 289 -13.53 -32.07 8.41
CA ASP A 289 -12.31 -32.77 7.99
C ASP A 289 -11.25 -31.77 7.50
N ALA A 290 -11.68 -30.71 6.82
CA ALA A 290 -10.83 -29.61 6.37
C ALA A 290 -10.43 -28.63 7.49
N ASN A 291 -10.93 -28.81 8.73
CA ASN A 291 -10.78 -27.84 9.83
C ASN A 291 -11.30 -26.42 9.49
N ARG A 292 -12.22 -26.30 8.54
CA ARG A 292 -12.77 -25.02 8.10
C ARG A 292 -13.86 -24.57 9.08
N GLU A 293 -13.68 -23.39 9.65
CA GLU A 293 -14.71 -22.71 10.44
C GLU A 293 -15.63 -21.91 9.52
N PHE A 294 -16.82 -21.57 10.01
CA PHE A 294 -17.73 -20.71 9.27
C PHE A 294 -18.61 -19.91 10.21
N HIS A 295 -19.19 -18.83 9.69
CA HIS A 295 -20.14 -18.02 10.44
C HIS A 295 -21.34 -17.60 9.61
N TYR A 296 -22.47 -17.42 10.28
CA TYR A 296 -23.76 -17.05 9.69
C TYR A 296 -24.31 -15.81 10.38
N TYR A 297 -24.67 -14.79 9.60
CA TYR A 297 -25.27 -13.55 10.09
C TYR A 297 -26.77 -13.80 10.34
N LEU A 298 -27.23 -13.56 11.57
CA LEU A 298 -28.64 -13.74 11.90
C LEU A 298 -29.46 -12.59 11.33
N GLU A 299 -30.56 -12.88 10.66
CA GLU A 299 -31.39 -11.88 9.98
C GLU A 299 -32.11 -10.96 10.97
N HIS A 300 -32.76 -11.55 11.96
CA HIS A 300 -33.42 -10.80 13.01
C HIS A 300 -32.40 -10.19 13.96
N SER A 301 -32.78 -9.11 14.64
CA SER A 301 -31.93 -8.58 15.71
C SER A 301 -32.52 -8.86 17.08
N TYR A 302 -31.62 -9.25 17.98
CA TYR A 302 -31.93 -9.82 19.27
C TYR A 302 -31.37 -8.92 20.37
N THR A 303 -32.04 -8.88 21.52
CA THR A 303 -31.50 -8.16 22.68
C THR A 303 -30.48 -9.02 23.42
N PRO A 304 -29.46 -8.41 24.07
CA PRO A 304 -28.53 -9.15 24.93
C PRO A 304 -29.24 -9.99 25.99
N LYS A 305 -30.31 -9.45 26.58
CA LYS A 305 -31.13 -10.16 27.57
C LYS A 305 -31.74 -11.44 26.98
N SER A 306 -32.41 -11.35 25.83
CA SER A 306 -33.03 -12.51 25.17
C SER A 306 -32.02 -13.62 24.84
N ILE A 307 -30.83 -13.26 24.33
CA ILE A 307 -29.76 -14.21 24.00
C ILE A 307 -29.16 -14.81 25.27
N SER A 308 -28.93 -14.02 26.32
CA SER A 308 -28.35 -14.51 27.58
C SER A 308 -29.26 -15.49 28.34
N GLU A 309 -30.58 -15.27 28.31
CA GLU A 309 -31.54 -16.08 29.06
C GLU A 309 -32.02 -17.31 28.29
N LEU A 310 -32.28 -17.18 26.98
CA LEU A 310 -32.87 -18.25 26.16
C LEU A 310 -31.90 -18.88 25.16
N GLY A 311 -30.72 -18.28 24.93
CA GLY A 311 -29.76 -18.72 23.92
C GLY A 311 -30.41 -18.88 22.55
N VAL A 312 -30.20 -20.03 21.91
CA VAL A 312 -30.82 -20.36 20.61
C VAL A 312 -32.36 -20.44 20.65
N GLY A 313 -32.97 -20.49 21.84
CA GLY A 313 -34.42 -20.45 22.02
C GLY A 313 -35.03 -19.07 21.79
N SER A 314 -34.23 -18.00 21.75
CA SER A 314 -34.70 -16.65 21.40
C SER A 314 -34.83 -16.43 19.89
N LEU A 315 -34.23 -17.32 19.08
CA LEU A 315 -34.18 -17.17 17.63
C LEU A 315 -35.59 -17.21 17.02
N LYS A 316 -35.81 -16.34 16.02
CA LYS A 316 -37.12 -16.11 15.39
C LYS A 316 -37.02 -16.40 13.88
N GLY A 317 -38.18 -16.61 13.26
CA GLY A 317 -38.31 -16.75 11.80
C GLY A 317 -37.27 -17.69 11.17
N GLN A 318 -36.54 -17.16 10.19
CA GLN A 318 -35.59 -17.92 9.39
C GLN A 318 -34.32 -18.33 10.15
N ASP A 319 -33.86 -17.51 11.09
CA ASP A 319 -32.69 -17.83 11.92
C ASP A 319 -32.92 -19.07 12.76
N ARG A 320 -34.10 -19.16 13.37
CA ARG A 320 -34.49 -20.33 14.15
C ARG A 320 -34.47 -21.59 13.30
N ALA A 321 -35.09 -21.54 12.11
CA ALA A 321 -35.15 -22.68 11.21
C ALA A 321 -33.74 -23.13 10.78
N ARG A 322 -32.90 -22.20 10.34
CA ARG A 322 -31.53 -22.51 9.87
C ARG A 322 -30.65 -23.04 11.00
N VAL A 323 -30.65 -22.41 12.17
CA VAL A 323 -29.85 -22.87 13.31
C VAL A 323 -30.34 -24.23 13.83
N ALA A 324 -31.65 -24.47 13.86
CA ALA A 324 -32.20 -25.77 14.23
C ALA A 324 -31.75 -26.89 13.27
N ASN A 325 -31.73 -26.61 11.96
CA ASN A 325 -31.27 -27.56 10.96
C ASN A 325 -29.78 -27.84 11.07
N LEU A 326 -28.96 -26.80 11.23
CA LEU A 326 -27.51 -26.93 11.46
C LEU A 326 -27.23 -27.79 12.70
N ARG A 327 -27.95 -27.56 13.80
CA ARG A 327 -27.80 -28.35 15.03
C ARG A 327 -28.23 -29.80 14.83
N THR A 328 -29.30 -30.04 14.09
CA THR A 328 -29.80 -31.40 13.80
C THR A 328 -28.81 -32.17 12.92
N ALA A 329 -28.33 -31.56 11.83
CA ALA A 329 -27.33 -32.16 10.96
C ALA A 329 -26.01 -32.40 11.70
N ASN A 330 -25.56 -31.45 12.52
CA ASN A 330 -24.37 -31.60 13.36
C ASN A 330 -24.50 -32.70 14.41
N ALA A 331 -25.68 -32.91 15.00
CA ALA A 331 -25.92 -33.98 15.96
C ALA A 331 -25.80 -35.38 15.33
N ALA A 332 -26.14 -35.49 14.04
CA ALA A 332 -25.99 -36.73 13.27
C ALA A 332 -24.54 -37.03 12.85
N LEU A 333 -23.59 -36.09 13.00
CA LEU A 333 -22.17 -36.33 12.72
C LEU A 333 -21.46 -37.14 13.82
N PRO A 334 -20.41 -37.90 13.47
CA PRO A 334 -19.49 -38.52 14.43
C PRO A 334 -18.85 -37.50 15.37
N PRO A 335 -18.57 -37.83 16.65
CA PRO A 335 -18.05 -36.87 17.64
C PRO A 335 -16.83 -36.04 17.21
N HIS A 336 -15.92 -36.62 16.43
CA HIS A 336 -14.69 -35.96 15.97
C HIS A 336 -14.91 -34.96 14.81
N GLN A 337 -16.06 -35.04 14.11
CA GLN A 337 -16.47 -34.15 13.02
C GLN A 337 -17.52 -33.12 13.46
N ARG A 338 -17.90 -33.11 14.75
CA ARG A 338 -18.90 -32.16 15.25
C ARG A 338 -18.34 -30.75 15.35
N PHE A 339 -19.23 -29.78 15.21
CA PHE A 339 -19.00 -28.37 15.49
C PHE A 339 -19.55 -27.98 16.86
N LYS A 340 -18.90 -27.02 17.51
CA LYS A 340 -19.46 -26.22 18.60
C LYS A 340 -19.96 -24.89 18.01
N PHE A 341 -21.21 -24.54 18.31
CA PHE A 341 -21.84 -23.31 17.85
C PHE A 341 -21.87 -22.27 18.96
N TYR A 342 -21.54 -21.02 18.64
CA TYR A 342 -21.55 -19.89 19.56
C TYR A 342 -22.38 -18.76 18.97
N LEU A 343 -23.13 -18.06 19.81
CA LEU A 343 -23.80 -16.82 19.45
C LEU A 343 -22.88 -15.66 19.85
N LEU A 344 -22.55 -14.82 18.88
CA LEU A 344 -21.66 -13.67 19.06
C LEU A 344 -22.41 -12.38 18.77
N HIS A 345 -22.08 -11.33 19.51
CA HIS A 345 -22.48 -9.97 19.19
C HIS A 345 -21.37 -9.32 18.36
N GLY A 346 -21.62 -9.09 17.07
CA GLY A 346 -20.69 -8.46 16.14
C GLY A 346 -20.98 -6.97 15.97
N ARG A 347 -19.91 -6.17 15.92
CA ARG A 347 -19.97 -4.73 15.69
C ARG A 347 -19.03 -4.36 14.54
N ARG A 348 -19.57 -3.73 13.49
CA ARG A 348 -18.80 -3.16 12.38
C ARG A 348 -18.83 -1.65 12.49
N HIS A 349 -17.68 -1.01 12.35
CA HIS A 349 -17.54 0.44 12.35
C HIS A 349 -17.05 0.89 10.96
N SER A 350 -17.73 1.87 10.37
CA SER A 350 -17.32 2.53 9.13
C SER A 350 -17.15 4.01 9.43
N SER A 351 -15.92 4.50 9.33
CA SER A 351 -15.53 5.90 9.57
C SER A 351 -14.75 6.42 8.38
N PHE A 352 -15.10 7.61 7.88
CA PHE A 352 -14.54 8.15 6.64
C PHE A 352 -13.06 8.58 6.73
N TYR A 353 -12.49 8.68 7.94
CA TYR A 353 -11.05 8.92 8.17
C TYR A 353 -10.60 8.24 9.46
N GLY A 354 -10.31 6.93 9.43
CA GLY A 354 -9.58 6.30 10.54
C GLY A 354 -9.85 4.81 10.75
N SER A 355 -8.88 3.95 10.44
CA SER A 355 -8.92 2.57 10.90
C SER A 355 -8.57 2.52 12.39
N GLY A 356 -9.60 2.49 13.24
CA GLY A 356 -9.45 2.13 14.65
C GLY A 356 -9.52 0.62 14.82
N CYS A 357 -8.40 -0.02 15.20
CA CYS A 357 -8.41 -1.40 15.66
C CYS A 357 -8.79 -1.45 17.15
N SER A 358 -9.84 -2.22 17.47
CA SER A 358 -10.13 -2.67 18.84
C SER A 358 -9.27 -3.89 19.17
N TYR A 359 -8.80 -4.00 20.42
CA TYR A 359 -7.83 -5.01 20.86
C TYR A 359 -8.45 -6.30 21.45
N ASP A 360 -9.79 -6.46 21.42
CA ASP A 360 -10.48 -7.64 21.98
C ASP A 360 -11.53 -8.27 21.04
N SER A 361 -11.36 -8.17 19.72
CA SER A 361 -12.34 -8.68 18.74
C SER A 361 -11.87 -9.91 17.94
N ILE A 362 -12.79 -10.83 17.67
CA ILE A 362 -12.59 -11.89 16.68
C ILE A 362 -12.62 -11.25 15.29
N THR A 363 -11.55 -11.39 14.52
CA THR A 363 -11.56 -11.03 13.10
C THR A 363 -12.23 -12.16 12.32
N LEU A 364 -13.38 -11.87 11.70
CA LEU A 364 -14.11 -12.82 10.88
C LEU A 364 -13.77 -12.56 9.40
N ASP A 365 -13.40 -13.61 8.67
CA ASP A 365 -13.06 -13.53 7.24
C ASP A 365 -14.30 -13.68 6.37
N ASP A 366 -14.53 -12.75 5.44
CA ASP A 366 -15.68 -12.80 4.53
C ASP A 366 -15.72 -14.08 3.66
N ALA A 367 -14.58 -14.77 3.47
CA ALA A 367 -14.49 -16.05 2.77
C ALA A 367 -15.10 -17.24 3.55
N ASP A 368 -15.28 -17.11 4.87
CA ASP A 368 -15.85 -18.16 5.74
C ASP A 368 -17.33 -17.88 6.10
N VAL A 369 -18.00 -17.07 5.28
CA VAL A 369 -19.40 -16.69 5.49
C VAL A 369 -20.35 -17.69 4.85
N LEU A 370 -21.20 -18.28 5.67
CA LEU A 370 -22.35 -19.04 5.20
C LEU A 370 -23.43 -18.08 4.71
N ASN A 371 -23.57 -17.95 3.38
CA ASN A 371 -24.46 -16.98 2.74
C ASN A 371 -25.63 -17.64 1.97
N PRO A 372 -26.64 -18.19 2.66
CA PRO A 372 -27.75 -18.92 2.02
C PRO A 372 -28.72 -18.02 1.24
N ASP A 373 -28.67 -16.70 1.37
CA ASP A 373 -29.54 -15.76 0.63
C ASP A 373 -28.80 -14.98 -0.46
N SER A 374 -27.53 -15.30 -0.72
CA SER A 374 -26.70 -14.59 -1.71
C SER A 374 -26.65 -13.08 -1.49
N LYS A 375 -26.65 -12.65 -0.22
CA LYS A 375 -26.63 -11.23 0.16
C LYS A 375 -25.25 -10.61 -0.08
N THR A 376 -25.22 -9.35 -0.52
CA THR A 376 -23.97 -8.57 -0.56
C THR A 376 -23.41 -8.36 0.85
N ARG A 377 -22.16 -7.92 0.95
CA ARG A 377 -21.52 -7.63 2.25
C ARG A 377 -22.33 -6.62 3.05
N LEU A 378 -22.76 -5.53 2.42
CA LEU A 378 -23.61 -4.52 3.04
C LEU A 378 -24.96 -5.10 3.51
N GLN A 379 -25.62 -5.88 2.66
CA GLN A 379 -26.90 -6.52 2.99
C GLN A 379 -26.78 -7.55 4.12
N ARG A 380 -25.62 -8.18 4.32
CA ARG A 380 -25.38 -9.07 5.48
C ARG A 380 -25.30 -8.28 6.78
N TRP A 381 -24.74 -7.08 6.75
CA TRP A 381 -24.65 -6.17 7.89
C TRP A 381 -25.87 -5.26 8.06
N SER A 382 -26.86 -5.31 7.16
CA SER A 382 -28.11 -4.57 7.33
C SER A 382 -28.80 -4.99 8.64
N GLY A 383 -29.33 -4.02 9.39
CA GLY A 383 -29.84 -4.23 10.74
C GLY A 383 -29.69 -2.98 11.62
N HIS A 384 -29.38 -3.16 12.92
CA HIS A 384 -29.22 -2.05 13.86
C HIS A 384 -28.05 -1.14 13.45
N ARG A 385 -28.37 -0.07 12.74
CA ARG A 385 -27.43 0.94 12.22
C ARG A 385 -27.54 2.18 13.08
N THR A 386 -26.45 2.55 13.74
CA THR A 386 -26.31 3.84 14.41
C THR A 386 -25.40 4.72 13.58
N THR A 387 -25.95 5.78 13.01
CA THR A 387 -25.17 6.80 12.30
C THR A 387 -25.04 8.02 13.19
N THR A 388 -23.83 8.36 13.59
CA THR A 388 -23.50 9.61 14.27
C THR A 388 -22.93 10.60 13.25
N TYR A 389 -23.54 11.78 13.21
CA TYR A 389 -23.05 12.93 12.46
C TYR A 389 -22.43 13.90 13.46
N GLU A 390 -21.11 14.08 13.41
CA GLU A 390 -20.46 15.19 14.11
C GLU A 390 -20.34 16.39 13.16
N GLY A 391 -20.89 17.52 13.57
CA GLY A 391 -20.87 18.76 12.79
C GLY A 391 -19.44 19.30 12.61
N ASN A 392 -19.18 19.89 11.43
CA ASN A 392 -17.91 20.43 10.93
C ASN A 392 -16.82 20.70 11.99
N LEU A 393 -15.83 19.80 12.07
CA LEU A 393 -14.59 19.97 12.85
C LEU A 393 -13.47 20.63 11.98
N GLY A 394 -13.79 21.72 11.29
CA GLY A 394 -12.80 22.47 10.49
C GLY A 394 -12.54 21.90 9.09
N ASN A 395 -11.28 21.93 8.63
CA ASN A 395 -10.87 21.66 7.24
C ASN A 395 -11.11 20.22 6.72
N GLU A 396 -11.67 19.34 7.55
CA GLU A 396 -11.88 17.91 7.24
C GLU A 396 -13.34 17.54 6.94
N GLY A 397 -14.25 18.52 6.88
CA GLY A 397 -15.66 18.29 6.53
C GLY A 397 -16.45 17.54 7.62
N PRO A 398 -17.74 17.22 7.37
CA PRO A 398 -18.58 16.51 8.33
C PRO A 398 -18.14 15.05 8.47
N THR A 399 -17.92 14.60 9.71
CA THR A 399 -17.56 13.21 10.00
C THR A 399 -18.84 12.39 10.19
N LYS A 400 -19.07 11.43 9.28
CA LYS A 400 -20.16 10.45 9.36
C LYS A 400 -19.57 9.14 9.87
N ASP A 401 -19.88 8.79 11.11
CA ASP A 401 -19.54 7.49 11.67
C ASP A 401 -20.78 6.60 11.66
N THR A 402 -20.67 5.45 10.98
CA THR A 402 -21.76 4.46 10.93
C THR A 402 -21.31 3.19 11.64
N ALA A 403 -22.00 2.84 12.71
CA ALA A 403 -21.84 1.58 13.41
C ALA A 403 -22.99 0.62 13.07
N TYR A 404 -22.67 -0.62 12.70
CA TYR A 404 -23.61 -1.71 12.50
C TYR A 404 -23.45 -2.73 13.61
N GLU A 405 -24.55 -3.15 14.23
CA GLU A 405 -24.58 -4.16 15.28
C GLU A 405 -25.50 -5.33 14.90
N LYS A 406 -24.97 -6.56 15.00
CA LYS A 406 -25.70 -7.76 14.59
C LYS A 406 -25.24 -8.99 15.37
N TYR A 407 -26.15 -9.93 15.61
CA TYR A 407 -25.77 -11.23 16.18
C TYR A 407 -25.38 -12.21 15.08
N LEU A 408 -24.39 -13.06 15.35
CA LEU A 408 -23.88 -14.06 14.42
C LEU A 408 -23.81 -15.41 15.11
N LEU A 409 -23.97 -16.47 14.31
CA LEU A 409 -23.65 -17.83 14.71
C LEU A 409 -22.24 -18.17 14.21
N LEU A 410 -21.31 -18.44 15.13
CA LEU A 410 -19.98 -18.95 14.81
C LEU A 410 -19.92 -20.47 15.01
N ALA A 411 -19.37 -21.18 14.04
CA ALA A 411 -19.20 -22.63 14.06
C ALA A 411 -17.73 -23.00 14.04
N TRP A 412 -17.23 -23.57 15.14
CA TRP A 412 -15.88 -24.13 15.21
C TRP A 412 -15.89 -25.65 15.26
N PRO A 413 -14.99 -26.34 14.54
CA PRO A 413 -14.75 -27.76 14.76
C PRO A 413 -14.46 -28.03 16.24
N ALA A 414 -15.12 -29.03 16.83
CA ALA A 414 -15.10 -29.26 18.27
C ALA A 414 -13.68 -29.48 18.83
N LYS A 415 -12.79 -30.08 18.02
CA LYS A 415 -11.37 -30.31 18.35
C LYS A 415 -10.54 -29.03 18.43
N LEU A 416 -10.94 -27.95 17.76
CA LEU A 416 -10.26 -26.65 17.78
C LEU A 416 -10.92 -25.64 18.71
N ALA A 417 -12.20 -25.85 19.02
CA ALA A 417 -13.03 -24.87 19.71
C ALA A 417 -12.51 -24.47 21.10
N GLU A 418 -11.89 -25.39 21.85
CA GLU A 418 -11.30 -25.05 23.14
C GLU A 418 -10.00 -24.27 23.02
N ASP A 419 -9.12 -24.62 22.06
CA ASP A 419 -7.88 -23.86 21.83
C ASP A 419 -8.20 -22.43 21.36
N ARG A 420 -9.22 -22.29 20.50
CA ARG A 420 -9.75 -21.00 20.06
C ARG A 420 -10.32 -20.20 21.24
N MET A 421 -11.11 -20.81 22.11
CA MET A 421 -11.64 -20.15 23.30
C MET A 421 -10.54 -19.73 24.27
N LEU A 422 -9.54 -20.57 24.50
CA LEU A 422 -8.38 -20.26 25.33
C LEU A 422 -7.57 -19.08 24.78
N SER A 423 -7.39 -19.02 23.46
CA SER A 423 -6.76 -17.89 22.78
C SER A 423 -7.55 -16.59 22.95
N LEU A 424 -8.88 -16.66 23.03
CA LEU A 424 -9.76 -15.48 23.14
C LEU A 424 -9.96 -14.99 24.57
N ALA A 425 -10.33 -15.90 25.48
CA ALA A 425 -10.54 -15.60 26.89
C ALA A 425 -9.24 -15.18 27.60
N GLY A 426 -8.10 -15.63 27.09
CA GLY A 426 -6.80 -15.38 27.69
C GLY A 426 -6.35 -16.56 28.56
N VAL A 427 -5.14 -17.02 28.30
CA VAL A 427 -4.53 -18.16 28.99
C VAL A 427 -4.40 -17.91 30.50
N ASN A 428 -4.11 -16.67 30.90
CA ASN A 428 -3.95 -16.30 32.31
C ASN A 428 -5.25 -16.42 33.11
N GLU A 429 -6.36 -15.83 32.64
CA GLU A 429 -7.64 -15.89 33.33
C GLU A 429 -8.14 -17.33 33.50
N TYR A 430 -7.95 -18.15 32.47
CA TYR A 430 -8.28 -19.56 32.54
C TYR A 430 -7.41 -20.29 33.57
N PHE A 431 -6.11 -19.99 33.62
CA PHE A 431 -5.18 -20.56 34.59
C PHE A 431 -5.54 -20.19 36.03
N GLU A 432 -5.83 -18.92 36.31
CA GLU A 432 -6.24 -18.45 37.64
C GLU A 432 -7.57 -19.07 38.10
N ASN A 433 -8.54 -19.24 37.18
CA ASN A 433 -9.77 -19.95 37.46
C ASN A 433 -9.53 -21.44 37.73
N LEU A 434 -8.62 -22.07 36.98
CA LEU A 434 -8.22 -23.46 37.16
C LEU A 434 -7.56 -23.68 38.53
N LEU A 435 -6.70 -22.75 38.96
CA LEU A 435 -6.10 -22.76 40.30
C LEU A 435 -7.16 -22.53 41.39
N SER A 436 -8.05 -21.55 41.20
CA SER A 436 -9.13 -21.22 42.13
C SER A 436 -10.14 -22.37 42.31
N ALA A 437 -10.30 -23.22 41.29
CA ALA A 437 -11.12 -24.43 41.34
C ALA A 437 -10.43 -25.62 42.03
N GLY A 438 -9.21 -25.47 42.54
CA GLY A 438 -8.48 -26.51 43.26
C GLY A 438 -7.89 -27.60 42.34
N ALA A 439 -7.41 -27.23 41.16
CA ALA A 439 -6.85 -28.18 40.20
C ALA A 439 -5.63 -28.95 40.75
N SER A 440 -5.59 -30.25 40.41
CA SER A 440 -4.46 -31.12 40.77
C SER A 440 -3.16 -30.74 40.04
N PRO A 441 -1.97 -31.07 40.60
CA PRO A 441 -0.69 -30.88 39.92
C PRO A 441 -0.61 -31.52 38.52
N GLU A 442 -1.31 -32.63 38.30
CA GLU A 442 -1.42 -33.31 37.00
C GLU A 442 -2.25 -32.51 36.00
N THR A 443 -3.33 -31.86 36.46
CA THR A 443 -4.14 -30.97 35.64
C THR A 443 -3.34 -29.75 35.21
N VAL A 444 -2.55 -29.17 36.13
CA VAL A 444 -1.64 -28.06 35.84
C VAL A 444 -0.57 -28.48 34.82
N HIS A 445 0.02 -29.66 34.96
CA HIS A 445 0.97 -30.20 33.97
C HIS A 445 0.36 -30.30 32.57
N LYS A 446 -0.83 -30.90 32.43
CA LYS A 446 -1.52 -31.04 31.13
C LYS A 446 -1.85 -29.68 30.53
N PHE A 447 -2.26 -28.72 31.36
CA PHE A 447 -2.55 -27.36 30.92
C PHE A 447 -1.29 -26.64 30.41
N VAL A 448 -0.18 -26.69 31.16
CA VAL A 448 1.10 -26.07 30.75
C VAL A 448 1.64 -26.70 29.47
N GLN A 449 1.52 -28.02 29.30
CA GLN A 449 1.87 -28.70 28.04
C GLN A 449 1.00 -28.24 26.86
N ARG A 450 -0.30 -28.06 27.07
CA ARG A 450 -1.21 -27.53 26.04
C ARG A 450 -0.81 -26.12 25.63
N VAL A 451 -0.51 -25.24 26.59
CA VAL A 451 -0.03 -23.87 26.33
C VAL A 451 1.30 -23.88 25.58
N PHE A 452 2.22 -24.79 25.91
CA PHE A 452 3.47 -24.96 25.17
C PHE A 452 3.21 -25.31 23.70
N THR A 453 2.30 -26.24 23.41
CA THR A 453 1.91 -26.60 22.03
C THR A 453 1.24 -25.42 21.31
N MET A 454 0.35 -24.69 21.97
CA MET A 454 -0.30 -23.50 21.42
C MET A 454 0.71 -22.40 21.10
N LYS A 455 1.71 -22.20 21.96
CA LYS A 455 2.80 -21.24 21.74
C LYS A 455 3.68 -21.64 20.56
N ALA A 456 4.03 -22.92 20.43
CA ALA A 456 4.75 -23.42 19.25
C ALA A 456 3.97 -23.21 17.94
N ALA A 457 2.63 -23.24 18.01
CA ALA A 457 1.73 -22.92 16.89
C ALA A 457 1.48 -21.41 16.68
N GLY A 458 2.02 -20.54 17.55
CA GLY A 458 1.84 -19.08 17.46
C GLY A 458 0.43 -18.59 17.82
N GLN A 459 -0.30 -19.33 18.65
CA GLN A 459 -1.72 -19.08 18.99
C GLN A 459 -1.91 -18.32 20.31
N VAL A 460 -0.85 -17.85 20.95
CA VAL A 460 -0.92 -17.15 22.24
C VAL A 460 -0.33 -15.73 22.09
N ASP A 461 -1.00 -14.74 22.66
CA ASP A 461 -0.57 -13.34 22.64
C ASP A 461 0.60 -13.11 23.61
N ALA A 462 1.69 -12.52 23.11
CA ALA A 462 2.91 -12.24 23.86
C ALA A 462 2.71 -11.33 25.11
N ASN A 463 1.72 -10.44 25.12
CA ASN A 463 1.45 -9.58 26.28
C ASN A 463 0.71 -10.37 27.39
N LYS A 464 -0.29 -11.16 27.02
CA LYS A 464 -1.04 -12.05 27.95
C LYS A 464 -0.19 -13.23 28.43
N GLU A 465 0.88 -13.58 27.70
CA GLU A 465 1.86 -14.58 28.08
C GLU A 465 2.62 -14.21 29.37
N ASN A 466 2.99 -12.94 29.59
CA ASN A 466 3.79 -12.54 30.75
C ASN A 466 3.01 -12.68 32.07
N GLU A 467 1.75 -12.30 32.10
CA GLU A 467 0.90 -12.44 33.29
C GLU A 467 0.71 -13.92 33.67
N PHE A 468 0.38 -14.76 32.67
CA PHE A 468 0.30 -16.21 32.86
C PHE A 468 1.63 -16.77 33.38
N GLY A 469 2.75 -16.33 32.81
CA GLY A 469 4.06 -16.76 33.24
C GLY A 469 4.41 -16.35 34.68
N GLN A 470 4.04 -15.13 35.11
CA GLN A 470 4.20 -14.70 36.51
C GLN A 470 3.37 -15.54 37.47
N ALA A 471 2.10 -15.78 37.13
CA ALA A 471 1.20 -16.64 37.90
C ALA A 471 1.75 -18.08 37.99
N LEU A 472 2.20 -18.62 36.86
CA LEU A 472 2.80 -19.95 36.77
C LEU A 472 4.07 -20.06 37.62
N TYR A 473 4.99 -19.09 37.52
CA TYR A 473 6.23 -19.08 38.32
C TYR A 473 5.91 -19.05 39.82
N LYS A 474 4.99 -18.17 40.25
CA LYS A 474 4.56 -18.07 41.65
C LYS A 474 3.95 -19.38 42.16
N HIS A 475 3.16 -20.07 41.33
CA HIS A 475 2.55 -21.34 41.71
C HIS A 475 3.58 -22.49 41.76
N ILE A 476 4.46 -22.59 40.76
CA ILE A 476 5.56 -23.56 40.78
C ILE A 476 6.46 -23.34 42.01
N ALA A 477 6.77 -22.10 42.35
CA ALA A 477 7.61 -21.76 43.50
C ALA A 477 6.96 -22.06 44.86
N SER A 478 5.63 -22.16 44.93
CA SER A 478 4.90 -22.45 46.17
C SER A 478 4.56 -23.93 46.36
N GLU A 479 4.58 -24.75 45.29
CA GLU A 479 4.24 -26.18 45.32
C GLU A 479 5.42 -27.07 44.89
N PRO A 480 6.10 -27.76 45.82
CA PRO A 480 7.30 -28.56 45.51
C PRO A 480 7.10 -29.66 44.45
N LYS A 481 5.89 -30.22 44.33
CA LYS A 481 5.55 -31.25 43.32
C LYS A 481 5.58 -30.71 41.89
N LEU A 482 5.50 -29.40 41.71
CA LEU A 482 5.50 -28.73 40.41
C LEU A 482 6.89 -28.27 39.97
N HIS A 483 7.95 -28.42 40.79
CA HIS A 483 9.30 -27.97 40.45
C HIS A 483 9.86 -28.57 39.15
N GLY A 484 9.36 -29.74 38.72
CA GLY A 484 9.69 -30.32 37.41
C GLY A 484 9.27 -29.45 36.21
N LEU A 485 8.34 -28.50 36.41
CA LEU A 485 7.87 -27.57 35.39
C LEU A 485 8.81 -26.39 35.15
N PHE A 486 9.83 -26.14 35.99
CA PHE A 486 10.75 -25.02 35.76
C PHE A 486 11.46 -25.10 34.41
N SER A 487 11.78 -26.29 33.91
CA SER A 487 12.36 -26.43 32.56
C SER A 487 11.37 -25.98 31.48
N VAL A 488 10.13 -26.44 31.55
CA VAL A 488 9.07 -26.06 30.60
C VAL A 488 8.73 -24.57 30.72
N TYR A 489 8.76 -24.02 31.93
CA TYR A 489 8.62 -22.59 32.18
C TYR A 489 9.70 -21.78 31.46
N PHE A 490 10.98 -22.15 31.57
CA PHE A 490 12.05 -21.44 30.86
C PHE A 490 12.10 -21.73 29.36
N ASP A 491 11.52 -22.84 28.89
CA ASP A 491 11.28 -23.09 27.46
C ASP A 491 10.21 -22.12 26.91
N ILE A 492 9.13 -21.88 27.67
CA ILE A 492 8.08 -20.92 27.34
C ILE A 492 8.57 -19.48 27.55
N PHE A 493 9.34 -19.19 28.61
CA PHE A 493 9.78 -17.87 29.04
C PHE A 493 11.29 -17.79 29.24
N PRO A 494 12.08 -17.72 28.15
CA PRO A 494 13.55 -17.74 28.24
C PRO A 494 14.18 -16.56 29.01
N ARG A 495 13.46 -15.45 29.16
CA ARG A 495 13.89 -14.26 29.92
C ARG A 495 13.33 -14.22 31.34
N GLY A 496 12.48 -15.17 31.72
CA GLY A 496 11.57 -14.98 32.85
C GLY A 496 10.46 -13.99 32.51
N THR A 497 9.53 -13.80 33.45
CA THR A 497 8.23 -13.13 33.23
C THR A 497 8.11 -11.82 33.98
N HIS A 498 9.08 -11.50 34.85
CA HIS A 498 9.15 -10.25 35.63
C HIS A 498 9.93 -9.12 34.93
N VAL A 499 10.09 -9.23 33.60
CA VAL A 499 10.69 -8.20 32.74
C VAL A 499 9.75 -6.99 32.66
N PRO A 500 10.21 -5.75 32.93
CA PRO A 500 9.43 -4.55 32.65
C PRO A 500 9.15 -4.44 31.14
N GLU A 501 7.92 -4.13 30.77
CA GLU A 501 7.55 -3.81 29.39
C GLU A 501 8.44 -2.69 28.86
N ALA A 502 9.41 -3.03 28.00
CA ALA A 502 10.19 -2.03 27.29
C ALA A 502 10.23 -2.38 25.80
N PHE A 503 9.69 -1.43 25.02
CA PHE A 503 9.67 -1.28 23.56
C PHE A 503 8.48 -1.87 22.78
N THR A 504 7.29 -1.36 23.07
CA THR A 504 6.31 -1.03 22.02
C THR A 504 6.56 0.42 21.56
N PRO A 505 6.88 0.68 20.28
CA PRO A 505 6.88 2.04 19.76
C PRO A 505 5.43 2.45 19.48
N SER A 506 4.70 2.84 20.51
CA SER A 506 3.41 3.51 20.34
C SER A 506 3.60 5.01 20.50
N TYR A 507 3.47 5.73 19.38
CA TYR A 507 3.08 7.14 19.41
C TYR A 507 1.77 7.25 20.21
N ARG A 508 1.84 7.81 21.43
CA ARG A 508 0.93 8.84 21.95
C ARG A 508 1.24 9.14 23.41
N TYR A 509 1.17 10.43 23.70
CA TYR A 509 1.43 11.09 24.99
C TYR A 509 0.80 10.38 26.19
N SER A 510 1.60 10.20 27.24
CA SER A 510 1.11 10.15 28.62
C SER A 510 2.13 10.83 29.53
N VAL A 511 1.69 11.93 30.13
CA VAL A 511 2.40 12.71 31.13
C VAL A 511 2.20 12.01 32.48
N TYR A 512 3.29 11.92 33.26
CA TYR A 512 3.49 11.34 34.60
C TYR A 512 3.99 9.88 34.65
N PRO A 513 5.26 9.65 35.06
CA PRO A 513 5.72 8.34 35.47
C PRO A 513 5.31 8.08 36.93
N LYS A 514 4.52 7.02 37.17
CA LYS A 514 4.47 6.36 38.48
C LYS A 514 5.77 5.57 38.66
N ALA A 515 6.45 5.81 39.76
CA ALA A 515 7.64 5.05 40.15
C ALA A 515 7.29 3.57 40.40
N SER A 516 7.60 2.70 39.45
CA SER A 516 7.73 1.26 39.68
C SER A 516 9.22 0.92 39.84
N ALA A 517 9.53 0.09 40.83
CA ALA A 517 10.89 -0.38 41.08
C ALA A 517 11.47 -1.08 39.83
N PRO A 518 12.76 -0.92 39.52
CA PRO A 518 13.36 -1.60 38.37
C PRO A 518 13.52 -3.09 38.70
N THR A 519 12.55 -3.92 38.35
CA THR A 519 12.77 -5.37 38.29
C THR A 519 13.63 -5.67 37.07
N THR A 520 14.79 -6.30 37.28
CA THR A 520 15.70 -6.62 36.17
C THR A 520 15.08 -7.70 35.28
N PRO A 521 15.35 -7.69 33.96
CA PRO A 521 14.73 -8.59 32.98
C PRO A 521 15.16 -10.07 33.07
N PHE A 522 15.75 -10.49 34.18
CA PHE A 522 16.09 -11.89 34.48
C PHE A 522 15.92 -12.19 35.99
N ILE A 523 15.10 -11.41 36.69
CA ILE A 523 14.96 -11.52 38.14
C ILE A 523 14.55 -12.93 38.59
N ASP A 524 13.77 -13.67 37.78
CA ASP A 524 13.42 -15.07 38.04
C ASP A 524 14.65 -15.98 38.11
N ILE A 525 15.59 -15.81 37.17
CA ILE A 525 16.85 -16.56 37.14
C ILE A 525 17.74 -16.14 38.32
N ILE A 526 17.81 -14.84 38.59
CA ILE A 526 18.62 -14.30 39.69
C ILE A 526 18.11 -14.81 41.04
N GLN A 527 16.80 -14.77 41.29
CA GLN A 527 16.18 -15.29 42.53
C GLN A 527 16.40 -16.80 42.67
N MET A 528 16.32 -17.56 41.58
CA MET A 528 16.55 -19.00 41.63
C MET A 528 18.02 -19.34 41.95
N THR A 529 18.98 -18.57 41.43
CA THR A 529 20.42 -18.76 41.71
C THR A 529 20.81 -18.46 43.16
N GLN A 530 19.98 -17.72 43.90
CA GLN A 530 20.20 -17.49 45.34
C GLN A 530 19.91 -18.72 46.20
N GLN A 531 19.22 -19.74 45.66
CA GLN A 531 18.90 -20.95 46.40
C GLN A 531 19.91 -22.07 46.05
N PRO A 532 20.89 -22.39 46.93
CA PRO A 532 22.05 -23.22 46.57
C PRO A 532 21.69 -24.62 46.09
N ARG A 533 20.71 -25.26 46.76
CA ARG A 533 20.22 -26.60 46.40
C ARG A 533 19.54 -26.66 45.03
N PHE A 534 18.93 -25.56 44.59
CA PHE A 534 18.26 -25.49 43.31
C PHE A 534 19.26 -25.30 42.17
N TRP A 535 20.25 -24.42 42.35
CA TRP A 535 21.32 -24.20 41.37
C TRP A 535 22.14 -25.46 41.10
N GLU A 536 22.46 -26.25 42.13
CA GLU A 536 23.18 -27.52 41.99
C GLU A 536 22.42 -28.56 41.14
N THR A 537 21.08 -28.52 41.15
CA THR A 537 20.25 -29.55 40.48
C THR A 537 19.77 -29.11 39.08
N LEU A 538 19.54 -27.82 38.87
CA LEU A 538 18.91 -27.25 37.66
C LEU A 538 19.82 -26.27 36.90
N GLY A 539 20.95 -25.85 37.47
CA GLY A 539 21.83 -24.83 36.89
C GLY A 539 22.34 -25.17 35.48
N GLU A 540 22.79 -26.40 35.25
CA GLU A 540 23.21 -26.83 33.91
C GLU A 540 22.06 -26.83 32.90
N LYS A 541 20.86 -27.24 33.31
CA LYS A 541 19.69 -27.25 32.40
C LYS A 541 19.31 -25.84 31.97
N ILE A 542 19.44 -24.86 32.88
CA ILE A 542 19.17 -23.45 32.60
C ILE A 542 20.25 -22.87 31.70
N VAL A 543 21.53 -23.06 32.00
CA VAL A 543 22.64 -22.59 31.14
C VAL A 543 22.50 -23.18 29.73
N ASN A 544 22.17 -24.46 29.61
CA ASN A 544 21.94 -25.12 28.33
C ASN A 544 20.69 -24.59 27.59
N ALA A 545 19.67 -24.08 28.29
CA ALA A 545 18.51 -23.45 27.66
C ALA A 545 18.85 -22.13 26.93
N PHE A 546 20.02 -21.53 27.22
CA PHE A 546 20.56 -20.37 26.51
C PHE A 546 21.47 -20.75 25.33
N ALA A 547 21.83 -22.03 25.17
CA ALA A 547 22.70 -22.47 24.08
C ALA A 547 22.11 -22.08 22.71
N GLY A 548 22.93 -21.45 21.87
CA GLY A 548 22.51 -20.92 20.55
C GLY A 548 21.67 -19.64 20.60
N LYS A 549 21.34 -19.08 21.77
CA LYS A 549 20.56 -17.85 21.94
C LYS A 549 21.46 -16.63 22.22
N THR A 550 22.33 -16.28 21.28
CA THR A 550 23.36 -15.22 21.39
C THR A 550 22.86 -13.92 22.04
N LEU A 551 21.75 -13.35 21.56
CA LEU A 551 21.18 -12.10 22.13
C LEU A 551 20.80 -12.21 23.61
N LEU A 552 20.20 -13.34 23.99
CA LEU A 552 19.77 -13.56 25.37
C LEU A 552 20.95 -13.77 26.31
N ILE A 553 22.00 -14.45 25.84
CA ILE A 553 23.24 -14.60 26.59
C ILE A 553 23.86 -13.22 26.88
N LEU A 554 23.95 -12.36 25.85
CA LEU A 554 24.51 -11.01 26.00
C LEU A 554 23.68 -10.12 26.94
N ASP A 555 22.35 -10.20 26.85
CA ASP A 555 21.44 -9.49 27.76
C ASP A 555 21.65 -9.93 29.21
N LEU A 556 21.73 -11.24 29.46
CA LEU A 556 21.96 -11.79 30.79
C LEU A 556 23.35 -11.43 31.32
N ILE A 557 24.40 -11.48 30.51
CA ILE A 557 25.75 -11.07 30.91
C ILE A 557 25.78 -9.59 31.33
N LYS A 558 25.12 -8.71 30.56
CA LYS A 558 25.04 -7.27 30.90
C LYS A 558 24.34 -7.06 32.25
N GLU A 559 23.22 -7.73 32.47
CA GLU A 559 22.44 -7.64 33.71
C GLU A 559 23.19 -8.23 34.91
N LEU A 560 23.87 -9.38 34.73
CA LEU A 560 24.75 -9.94 35.77
C LEU A 560 25.87 -8.96 36.13
N THR A 561 26.45 -8.29 35.15
CA THR A 561 27.50 -7.27 35.36
C THR A 561 26.98 -6.09 36.19
N GLN A 562 25.73 -5.69 35.99
CA GLN A 562 25.06 -4.59 36.72
C GLN A 562 24.44 -5.01 38.06
N SER A 563 24.19 -6.30 38.28
CA SER A 563 23.55 -6.82 39.48
C SER A 563 24.40 -6.61 40.75
N THR A 564 23.76 -6.04 41.77
CA THR A 564 24.27 -5.89 43.15
C THR A 564 23.71 -6.95 44.11
N ILE A 565 22.81 -7.80 43.62
CA ILE A 565 22.01 -8.76 44.41
C ILE A 565 22.75 -10.11 44.57
N LEU A 566 23.63 -10.46 43.65
CA LEU A 566 24.38 -11.72 43.64
C LEU A 566 25.76 -11.58 44.30
N GLN A 567 26.19 -12.62 45.02
CA GLN A 567 27.56 -12.71 45.51
C GLN A 567 28.56 -12.75 44.34
N THR A 568 29.71 -12.08 44.49
CA THR A 568 30.72 -11.92 43.44
C THR A 568 31.20 -13.26 42.87
N GLU A 569 31.35 -14.28 43.72
CA GLU A 569 31.78 -15.62 43.30
C GLU A 569 30.73 -16.30 42.41
N THR A 570 29.47 -16.32 42.82
CA THR A 570 28.35 -16.89 42.04
C THR A 570 28.16 -16.17 40.70
N LYS A 571 28.29 -14.84 40.71
CA LYS A 571 28.26 -13.99 39.51
C LYS A 571 29.37 -14.35 38.53
N ASN A 572 30.61 -14.48 39.01
CA ASN A 572 31.76 -14.82 38.18
C ASN A 572 31.66 -16.25 37.61
N GLN A 573 31.18 -17.21 38.40
CA GLN A 573 30.95 -18.58 37.94
C GLN A 573 29.88 -18.63 36.84
N LEU A 574 28.77 -17.92 37.01
CA LEU A 574 27.71 -17.85 36.01
C LEU A 574 28.16 -17.14 34.73
N MET A 575 28.88 -16.01 34.85
CA MET A 575 29.47 -15.31 33.70
C MET A 575 30.42 -16.22 32.93
N LYS A 576 31.29 -16.97 33.62
CA LYS A 576 32.21 -17.91 32.97
C LYS A 576 31.47 -19.01 32.21
N ARG A 577 30.44 -19.61 32.81
CA ARG A 577 29.63 -20.65 32.16
C ARG A 577 28.85 -20.13 30.94
N LEU A 578 28.33 -18.90 31.00
CA LEU A 578 27.66 -18.29 29.86
C LEU A 578 28.63 -17.95 28.72
N LEU A 579 29.85 -17.53 29.04
CA LEU A 579 30.89 -17.28 28.04
C LEU A 579 31.41 -18.58 27.41
N GLU A 580 31.47 -19.69 28.17
CA GLU A 580 31.82 -21.03 27.66
C GLU A 580 30.86 -21.51 26.55
N LEU A 581 29.61 -21.04 26.53
CA LEU A 581 28.64 -21.39 25.47
C LEU A 581 29.05 -20.87 24.08
N PHE A 582 29.90 -19.85 23.99
CA PHE A 582 30.42 -19.33 22.72
C PHE A 582 31.56 -20.16 22.11
N ARG A 583 32.09 -21.15 22.84
CA ARG A 583 33.12 -22.08 22.31
C ARG A 583 32.57 -23.06 21.27
N HIS A 584 31.28 -23.37 21.33
CA HIS A 584 30.66 -24.32 20.41
C HIS A 584 30.19 -23.59 19.14
N PRO A 585 30.30 -24.22 17.95
CA PRO A 585 29.91 -23.59 16.70
C PRO A 585 28.42 -23.23 16.74
N VAL A 586 28.14 -21.94 16.59
CA VAL A 586 26.77 -21.43 16.50
C VAL A 586 26.17 -21.93 15.18
N SER A 587 25.05 -22.64 15.26
CA SER A 587 24.28 -23.00 14.08
C SER A 587 23.81 -21.72 13.38
N VAL A 588 24.34 -21.47 12.18
CA VAL A 588 23.96 -20.31 11.36
C VAL A 588 22.47 -20.44 11.01
N MET A 589 21.61 -19.61 11.63
CA MET A 589 20.20 -19.53 11.30
C MET A 589 20.01 -18.55 10.12
N THR A 590 19.39 -19.04 9.05
CA THR A 590 19.38 -18.43 7.72
C THR A 590 18.28 -17.39 7.45
N ASP A 591 17.60 -16.87 8.47
CA ASP A 591 16.56 -15.84 8.26
C ASP A 591 16.36 -14.98 9.52
N MET A 592 16.87 -13.74 9.53
CA MET A 592 16.71 -12.79 10.63
C MET A 592 16.33 -11.40 10.12
N ASP A 593 15.28 -10.82 10.73
CA ASP A 593 14.81 -9.45 10.49
C ASP A 593 15.94 -8.41 10.62
N ALA A 594 15.97 -7.42 9.73
CA ALA A 594 16.99 -6.36 9.71
C ALA A 594 17.16 -5.62 11.06
N ARG A 595 16.06 -5.38 11.80
CA ARG A 595 16.13 -4.76 13.15
C ARG A 595 16.79 -5.67 14.18
N ARG A 596 16.59 -6.99 14.10
CA ARG A 596 17.26 -7.96 14.98
C ARG A 596 18.75 -8.03 14.67
N ASN A 597 19.12 -7.90 13.40
CA ASN A 597 20.53 -7.85 12.99
C ASN A 597 21.26 -6.62 13.54
N GLN A 598 20.63 -5.44 13.57
CA GLN A 598 21.24 -4.24 14.15
C GLN A 598 21.43 -4.34 15.68
N VAL A 599 20.41 -4.79 16.42
CA VAL A 599 20.52 -4.96 17.88
C VAL A 599 21.54 -6.04 18.24
N LEU A 600 21.58 -7.14 17.48
CA LEU A 600 22.58 -8.20 17.64
C LEU A 600 23.98 -7.68 17.35
N GLN A 601 24.16 -6.92 16.27
CA GLN A 601 25.42 -6.26 15.95
C GLN A 601 25.91 -5.42 17.13
N GLU A 602 25.11 -4.45 17.58
CA GLU A 602 25.53 -3.48 18.61
C GLU A 602 25.94 -4.17 19.90
N LYS A 603 25.14 -5.14 20.35
CA LYS A 603 25.40 -5.87 21.60
C LYS A 603 26.58 -6.82 21.49
N LEU A 604 26.67 -7.58 20.39
CA LEU A 604 27.75 -8.55 20.19
C LEU A 604 29.08 -7.83 19.98
N TRP A 605 29.08 -6.73 19.20
CA TRP A 605 30.27 -5.89 19.01
C TRP A 605 30.72 -5.24 20.32
N SER A 606 29.78 -4.70 21.12
CA SER A 606 30.11 -4.16 22.44
C SER A 606 30.74 -5.21 23.36
N ALA A 607 30.29 -6.47 23.28
CA ALA A 607 30.85 -7.56 24.09
C ALA A 607 32.24 -7.98 23.59
N VAL A 608 32.44 -8.11 22.26
CA VAL A 608 33.75 -8.34 21.64
C VAL A 608 34.72 -7.24 22.09
N HIS A 609 34.32 -5.97 21.97
CA HIS A 609 35.16 -4.84 22.35
C HIS A 609 35.50 -4.82 23.84
N ALA A 610 34.53 -5.09 24.72
CA ALA A 610 34.76 -5.18 26.16
C ALA A 610 35.64 -6.37 26.58
N SER A 611 35.70 -7.41 25.75
CA SER A 611 36.51 -8.61 25.99
C SER A 611 37.95 -8.50 25.46
N GLU A 612 38.35 -7.39 24.84
CA GLU A 612 39.72 -7.15 24.34
C GLU A 612 40.77 -7.44 25.44
N GLY A 613 41.63 -8.43 25.20
CA GLY A 613 42.66 -8.86 26.16
C GLY A 613 42.25 -9.98 27.14
N SER A 614 41.07 -10.56 27.00
CA SER A 614 40.59 -11.72 27.77
C SER A 614 40.58 -13.02 26.96
N ASP A 615 40.51 -14.17 27.65
CA ASP A 615 40.40 -15.51 27.03
C ASP A 615 39.12 -15.69 26.18
N ALA A 616 38.10 -14.84 26.38
CA ALA A 616 36.84 -14.89 25.63
C ALA A 616 36.87 -14.09 24.32
N PHE A 617 37.92 -13.28 24.09
CA PHE A 617 38.00 -12.37 22.94
C PHE A 617 37.97 -13.10 21.61
N GLU A 618 38.71 -14.20 21.49
CA GLU A 618 38.79 -15.00 20.27
C GLU A 618 37.46 -15.71 19.96
N ASP A 619 36.83 -16.32 20.97
CA ASP A 619 35.56 -17.04 20.81
C ASP A 619 34.40 -16.08 20.45
N LEU A 620 34.37 -14.89 21.06
CA LEU A 620 33.40 -13.84 20.72
C LEU A 620 33.66 -13.24 19.33
N ALA A 621 34.92 -13.06 18.93
CA ALA A 621 35.27 -12.60 17.57
C ALA A 621 34.86 -13.63 16.51
N ARG A 622 35.09 -14.93 16.76
CA ARG A 622 34.64 -16.02 15.89
C ARG A 622 33.12 -16.05 15.76
N THR A 623 32.41 -15.87 16.88
CA THR A 623 30.94 -15.77 16.91
C THR A 623 30.44 -14.54 16.15
N TYR A 624 31.09 -13.39 16.31
CA TYR A 624 30.76 -12.16 15.59
C TYR A 624 30.92 -12.34 14.08
N VAL A 625 32.04 -12.89 13.62
CA VAL A 625 32.28 -13.14 12.18
C VAL A 625 31.37 -14.23 11.62
N ALA A 626 30.92 -15.20 12.42
CA ALA A 626 29.93 -16.18 11.97
C ALA A 626 28.56 -15.54 11.64
N HIS A 627 28.17 -14.47 12.35
CA HIS A 627 26.95 -13.72 12.07
C HIS A 627 27.15 -12.58 11.05
N PHE A 628 28.32 -11.93 11.07
CA PHE A 628 28.65 -10.75 10.26
C PHE A 628 29.98 -10.94 9.54
N PRO A 629 30.07 -11.84 8.56
CA PRO A 629 31.35 -12.23 7.97
C PRO A 629 32.01 -11.13 7.12
N GLN A 630 31.23 -10.17 6.61
CA GLN A 630 31.72 -8.95 5.95
C GLN A 630 31.74 -7.72 6.88
N GLY A 631 31.62 -7.94 8.20
CA GLY A 631 31.40 -6.87 9.16
C GLY A 631 29.96 -6.37 9.14
N ALA A 632 29.53 -5.74 10.23
CA ALA A 632 28.11 -5.53 10.46
C ALA A 632 27.48 -4.34 9.72
N TYR A 633 28.28 -3.54 9.00
CA TYR A 633 27.83 -2.45 8.13
C TYR A 633 27.86 -2.78 6.63
N ALA A 634 27.86 -4.07 6.26
CA ALA A 634 27.98 -4.50 4.86
C ALA A 634 26.76 -4.16 3.98
N THR A 635 25.57 -3.91 4.56
CA THR A 635 24.30 -3.79 3.81
C THR A 635 23.54 -2.46 3.98
N SER A 636 24.07 -1.47 4.70
CA SER A 636 23.44 -0.14 4.84
C SER A 636 24.15 0.91 3.97
N GLN A 637 23.44 1.47 2.97
CA GLN A 637 23.88 2.50 1.99
C GLN A 637 24.57 3.75 2.60
N PRO A 638 25.25 4.63 1.80
CA PRO A 638 26.20 4.41 0.70
C PRO A 638 27.65 4.33 1.31
N PRO A 639 28.80 4.42 0.57
CA PRO A 639 30.12 4.07 1.13
C PRO A 639 30.60 5.12 2.14
N GLY A 640 30.13 5.01 3.38
CA GLY A 640 30.53 5.80 4.52
C GLY A 640 31.79 5.22 5.18
N LYS A 641 32.57 6.10 5.82
CA LYS A 641 33.88 5.86 6.47
C LYS A 641 33.95 4.69 7.48
N HIS A 642 32.84 3.99 7.75
CA HIS A 642 32.70 2.95 8.77
C HIS A 642 32.53 1.52 8.19
N ARG A 643 32.42 1.35 6.86
CA ARG A 643 32.36 0.01 6.23
C ARG A 643 33.66 -0.73 6.55
N PHE A 644 33.54 -1.92 7.16
CA PHE A 644 34.64 -2.78 7.61
C PHE A 644 35.46 -2.30 8.82
N GLU A 645 35.07 -1.23 9.53
CA GLU A 645 35.81 -0.74 10.70
C GLU A 645 36.01 -1.82 11.77
N ASP A 646 34.96 -2.63 11.99
CA ASP A 646 34.97 -3.74 12.93
C ASP A 646 36.01 -4.81 12.54
N LEU A 647 36.03 -5.19 11.25
CA LEU A 647 37.00 -6.16 10.72
C LEU A 647 38.43 -5.62 10.76
N LEU A 648 38.64 -4.33 10.45
CA LEU A 648 39.94 -3.67 10.51
C LEU A 648 40.49 -3.64 11.94
N ARG A 649 39.60 -3.51 12.94
CA ARG A 649 39.99 -3.56 14.36
C ARG A 649 40.36 -4.97 14.79
N LEU A 650 39.59 -6.00 14.40
CA LEU A 650 39.92 -7.40 14.65
C LEU A 650 41.23 -7.82 13.97
N ALA A 651 41.48 -7.33 12.75
CA ALA A 651 42.68 -7.61 11.98
C ALA A 651 43.98 -7.05 12.58
N LYS A 652 43.91 -6.18 13.60
CA LYS A 652 45.09 -5.70 14.34
C LYS A 652 45.69 -6.78 15.24
N SER A 653 44.92 -7.78 15.64
CA SER A 653 45.39 -8.92 16.43
C SER A 653 45.66 -10.12 15.53
N THR A 654 46.91 -10.58 15.49
CA THR A 654 47.34 -11.69 14.61
C THR A 654 46.61 -12.99 14.94
N SER A 655 46.45 -13.35 16.22
CA SER A 655 45.77 -14.58 16.63
C SER A 655 44.27 -14.57 16.29
N VAL A 656 43.61 -13.42 16.49
CA VAL A 656 42.19 -13.26 16.15
C VAL A 656 42.00 -13.31 14.64
N TRP A 657 42.87 -12.65 13.87
CA TRP A 657 42.82 -12.69 12.42
C TRP A 657 43.00 -14.11 11.88
N GLU A 658 43.94 -14.89 12.41
CA GLU A 658 44.10 -16.31 12.06
C GLU A 658 42.82 -17.11 12.32
N ALA A 659 42.15 -16.87 13.45
CA ALA A 659 40.91 -17.57 13.82
C ALA A 659 39.69 -17.22 12.95
N ILE A 660 39.63 -16.01 12.37
CA ILE A 660 38.45 -15.53 11.61
C ILE A 660 38.66 -15.45 10.09
N SER A 661 39.91 -15.37 9.62
CA SER A 661 40.26 -15.04 8.23
C SER A 661 39.58 -15.93 7.20
N SER A 662 39.50 -17.25 7.43
CA SER A 662 38.86 -18.17 6.48
C SER A 662 37.37 -17.88 6.25
N THR A 663 36.67 -17.44 7.30
CA THR A 663 35.24 -17.14 7.24
C THR A 663 35.01 -15.79 6.57
N VAL A 664 35.86 -14.80 6.88
CA VAL A 664 35.84 -13.50 6.22
C VAL A 664 36.11 -13.68 4.72
N LEU A 665 37.20 -14.34 4.34
CA LEU A 665 37.58 -14.50 2.92
C LEU A 665 36.47 -15.15 2.08
N LYS A 666 35.86 -16.24 2.58
CA LYS A 666 34.74 -16.91 1.91
C LYS A 666 33.56 -15.98 1.64
N ALA A 667 33.28 -15.03 2.53
CA ALA A 667 32.20 -14.09 2.32
C ALA A 667 32.52 -13.03 1.26
N PHE A 668 33.79 -12.81 0.92
CA PHE A 668 34.20 -11.90 -0.15
C PHE A 668 34.42 -12.59 -1.49
N ASP A 669 34.32 -13.93 -1.59
CA ASP A 669 34.58 -14.71 -2.82
C ASP A 669 33.80 -14.21 -4.05
N SER A 670 32.64 -13.56 -3.84
CA SER A 670 31.82 -12.95 -4.90
C SER A 670 31.64 -11.43 -4.78
N ASP A 671 32.33 -10.77 -3.86
CA ASP A 671 32.22 -9.32 -3.61
C ASP A 671 33.52 -8.59 -3.99
N MET A 672 33.70 -8.38 -5.30
CA MET A 672 34.85 -7.66 -5.84
C MET A 672 34.97 -6.22 -5.33
N GLU A 673 33.84 -5.50 -5.21
CA GLU A 673 33.83 -4.11 -4.73
C GLU A 673 34.27 -4.04 -3.27
N GLY A 674 33.65 -4.84 -2.41
CA GLY A 674 33.99 -4.92 -0.99
C GLY A 674 35.46 -5.31 -0.80
N ALA A 675 35.97 -6.27 -1.58
CA ALA A 675 37.35 -6.70 -1.51
C ALA A 675 38.34 -5.56 -1.83
N LEU A 676 38.09 -4.81 -2.91
CA LEU A 676 38.93 -3.67 -3.30
C LEU A 676 38.88 -2.54 -2.27
N VAL A 677 37.70 -2.20 -1.76
CA VAL A 677 37.54 -1.18 -0.71
C VAL A 677 38.26 -1.61 0.58
N PHE A 678 38.16 -2.88 0.96
CA PHE A 678 38.85 -3.41 2.14
C PHE A 678 40.38 -3.34 1.98
N VAL A 679 40.92 -3.64 0.80
CA VAL A 679 42.35 -3.48 0.48
C VAL A 679 42.80 -2.04 0.66
N GLN A 680 42.02 -1.08 0.17
CA GLN A 680 42.31 0.36 0.30
C GLN A 680 42.33 0.80 1.77
N LEU A 681 41.35 0.37 2.57
CA LEU A 681 41.26 0.71 3.99
C LEU A 681 42.38 0.08 4.82
N CYS A 682 42.71 -1.20 4.58
CA CYS A 682 43.84 -1.86 5.22
C CYS A 682 45.15 -1.13 4.93
N THR A 683 45.32 -0.71 3.67
CA THR A 683 46.47 0.04 3.19
C THR A 683 46.57 1.41 3.85
N ALA A 684 45.46 2.14 3.98
CA ALA A 684 45.40 3.44 4.64
C ALA A 684 45.73 3.34 6.15
N GLN A 685 45.37 2.23 6.80
CA GLN A 685 45.70 1.96 8.21
C GLN A 685 47.06 1.28 8.42
N SER A 686 47.87 1.11 7.36
CA SER A 686 49.19 0.45 7.43
C SER A 686 49.14 -0.99 7.97
N LEU A 687 48.05 -1.72 7.72
CA LEU A 687 47.96 -3.13 8.10
C LEU A 687 48.94 -4.00 7.27
N PRO A 688 49.46 -5.10 7.84
CA PRO A 688 50.40 -5.97 7.16
C PRO A 688 49.86 -6.55 5.84
N ARG A 689 50.75 -6.76 4.86
CA ARG A 689 50.40 -7.31 3.53
C ARG A 689 49.64 -8.63 3.61
N ILE A 690 49.92 -9.46 4.61
CA ILE A 690 49.25 -10.75 4.82
C ILE A 690 47.73 -10.62 5.09
N VAL A 691 47.28 -9.47 5.58
CA VAL A 691 45.85 -9.20 5.87
C VAL A 691 45.09 -8.89 4.58
N TRP A 692 45.62 -8.02 3.72
CA TRP A 692 44.89 -7.50 2.56
C TRP A 692 45.22 -8.17 1.22
N LEU A 693 46.37 -8.84 1.09
CA LEU A 693 46.76 -9.52 -0.16
C LEU A 693 45.74 -10.58 -0.63
N PRO A 694 45.14 -11.41 0.25
CA PRO A 694 44.12 -12.36 -0.17
C PRO A 694 42.91 -11.70 -0.84
N PHE A 695 42.48 -10.52 -0.38
CA PHE A 695 41.36 -9.78 -0.96
C PHE A 695 41.70 -9.19 -2.34
N LEU A 696 42.94 -8.73 -2.53
CA LEU A 696 43.43 -8.32 -3.84
C LEU A 696 43.42 -9.51 -4.82
N ASN A 697 43.82 -10.70 -4.37
CA ASN A 697 43.79 -11.91 -5.20
C ASN A 697 42.36 -12.33 -5.56
N ILE A 698 41.40 -12.26 -4.62
CA ILE A 698 39.98 -12.50 -4.90
C ILE A 698 39.48 -11.54 -5.99
N ALA A 699 39.77 -10.24 -5.87
CA ALA A 699 39.36 -9.25 -6.87
C ALA A 699 39.97 -9.53 -8.25
N LEU A 700 41.25 -9.91 -8.32
CA LEU A 700 41.93 -10.26 -9.58
C LEU A 700 41.39 -11.55 -10.19
N GLN A 701 41.09 -12.57 -9.39
CA GLN A 701 40.46 -13.81 -9.86
C GLN A 701 39.06 -13.54 -10.44
N LEU A 702 38.28 -12.68 -9.80
CA LEU A 702 36.98 -12.26 -10.31
C LEU A 702 37.11 -11.50 -11.64
N CYS A 703 38.11 -10.64 -11.80
CA CYS A 703 38.43 -10.04 -13.11
C CYS A 703 38.72 -11.09 -14.19
N GLU A 704 39.51 -12.12 -13.86
CA GLU A 704 39.88 -13.19 -14.81
C GLU A 704 38.67 -14.05 -15.19
N MET A 705 37.81 -14.39 -14.23
CA MET A 705 36.57 -15.12 -14.48
C MET A 705 35.65 -14.35 -15.43
N LEU A 706 35.48 -13.05 -15.20
CA LEU A 706 34.65 -12.18 -16.04
C LEU A 706 35.26 -11.95 -17.43
N ALA A 707 36.58 -12.05 -17.58
CA ALA A 707 37.25 -11.97 -18.88
C ALA A 707 37.17 -13.27 -19.70
N SER A 708 36.86 -14.40 -19.06
CA SER A 708 36.81 -15.74 -19.67
C SER A 708 35.44 -16.17 -20.22
N GLU A 709 34.41 -15.33 -20.06
CA GLU A 709 33.07 -15.62 -20.56
C GLU A 709 33.04 -15.52 -22.11
N PRO A 710 32.72 -16.61 -22.84
CA PRO A 710 32.74 -16.60 -24.30
C PRO A 710 31.66 -15.67 -24.85
N ALA A 711 32.05 -14.78 -25.76
CA ALA A 711 31.14 -13.85 -26.43
C ALA A 711 29.94 -14.61 -27.03
N PRO A 712 28.69 -14.11 -26.87
CA PRO A 712 27.53 -14.74 -27.47
C PRO A 712 27.71 -14.85 -28.99
N ALA A 713 27.45 -16.03 -29.53
CA ALA A 713 27.59 -16.32 -30.96
C ALA A 713 26.77 -15.30 -31.78
N PRO A 714 27.30 -14.81 -32.93
CA PRO A 714 26.61 -13.82 -33.74
C PRO A 714 25.24 -14.37 -34.19
N ALA A 715 24.19 -13.59 -33.95
CA ALA A 715 22.84 -13.91 -34.41
C ALA A 715 22.84 -14.11 -35.94
N PRO A 716 22.15 -15.15 -36.46
CA PRO A 716 22.11 -15.41 -37.90
C PRO A 716 21.44 -14.24 -38.63
N ALA A 717 21.99 -13.88 -39.79
CA ALA A 717 21.54 -12.76 -40.61
C ALA A 717 20.04 -12.88 -40.96
N PRO A 718 19.28 -11.77 -40.92
CA PRO A 718 17.86 -11.79 -41.25
C PRO A 718 17.66 -12.15 -42.72
N ALA A 719 16.79 -13.12 -42.98
CA ALA A 719 16.36 -13.49 -44.33
C ALA A 719 15.64 -12.31 -45.01
N PRO A 720 15.79 -12.13 -46.33
CA PRO A 720 15.17 -11.03 -47.06
C PRO A 720 13.63 -11.11 -47.01
N ALA A 721 13.01 -9.95 -46.78
CA ALA A 721 11.56 -9.80 -46.66
C ALA A 721 10.82 -10.21 -47.94
N PRO A 722 9.70 -10.96 -47.85
CA PRO A 722 8.88 -11.31 -49.00
C PRO A 722 8.05 -10.11 -49.50
N ALA A 723 7.84 -10.06 -50.82
CA ALA A 723 7.03 -9.06 -51.50
C ALA A 723 5.54 -9.12 -51.08
N PRO A 724 4.80 -7.99 -51.12
CA PRO A 724 3.42 -7.92 -50.66
C PRO A 724 2.48 -8.72 -51.57
N ALA A 725 1.74 -9.66 -50.98
CA ALA A 725 0.70 -10.44 -51.64
C ALA A 725 -0.69 -9.74 -51.51
N PRO A 726 -1.60 -9.93 -52.48
CA PRO A 726 -2.84 -9.17 -52.62
C PRO A 726 -3.97 -9.55 -51.64
N ALA A 727 -4.95 -8.65 -51.54
CA ALA A 727 -6.10 -8.62 -50.63
C ALA A 727 -7.01 -9.87 -50.65
N PRO A 728 -7.79 -10.11 -49.56
CA PRO A 728 -8.34 -11.43 -49.23
C PRO A 728 -9.69 -11.73 -49.91
N ALA A 729 -9.92 -13.02 -50.16
CA ALA A 729 -11.21 -13.61 -50.53
C ALA A 729 -11.60 -14.69 -49.49
N PRO A 730 -12.90 -15.04 -49.36
CA PRO A 730 -13.53 -15.36 -48.09
C PRO A 730 -13.31 -16.79 -47.56
N ALA A 731 -13.49 -16.92 -46.24
CA ALA A 731 -13.21 -18.11 -45.44
C ALA A 731 -14.18 -19.30 -45.70
N PRO A 732 -13.65 -20.53 -45.75
CA PRO A 732 -14.41 -21.74 -45.48
C PRO A 732 -14.21 -22.27 -44.04
N THR A 733 -15.25 -22.96 -43.60
CA THR A 733 -15.63 -23.51 -42.29
C THR A 733 -14.62 -24.52 -41.69
N PRO A 734 -14.53 -24.69 -40.34
CA PRO A 734 -13.55 -25.58 -39.70
C PRO A 734 -14.02 -27.04 -39.69
N ALA A 735 -13.07 -27.96 -39.92
CA ALA A 735 -13.19 -29.40 -39.71
C ALA A 735 -12.40 -29.85 -38.45
N PRO A 736 -12.74 -30.99 -37.82
CA PRO A 736 -12.57 -31.21 -36.38
C PRO A 736 -11.17 -31.67 -35.96
N ALA A 737 -10.84 -31.38 -34.70
CA ALA A 737 -9.56 -31.68 -34.05
C ALA A 737 -9.35 -33.19 -33.79
N PRO A 738 -8.13 -33.73 -33.97
CA PRO A 738 -7.81 -35.10 -33.61
C PRO A 738 -7.48 -35.26 -32.10
N ALA A 739 -7.81 -36.45 -31.59
CA ALA A 739 -7.72 -36.85 -30.19
C ALA A 739 -6.28 -37.01 -29.65
N PRO A 740 -6.05 -36.84 -28.33
CA PRO A 740 -4.74 -36.92 -27.72
C PRO A 740 -4.24 -38.36 -27.55
N ALA A 741 -2.93 -38.56 -27.77
CA ALA A 741 -2.23 -39.84 -27.59
C ALA A 741 -1.87 -40.10 -26.12
N PRO A 742 -1.73 -41.37 -25.69
CA PRO A 742 -1.65 -41.76 -24.28
C PRO A 742 -0.23 -41.67 -23.70
N ALA A 743 -0.16 -41.34 -22.41
CA ALA A 743 1.06 -41.24 -21.63
C ALA A 743 1.69 -42.62 -21.31
N PRO A 744 3.04 -42.78 -21.33
CA PRO A 744 3.69 -44.02 -20.94
C PRO A 744 3.80 -44.17 -19.41
N ALA A 745 3.65 -45.41 -18.94
CA ALA A 745 3.73 -45.83 -17.54
C ALA A 745 5.18 -45.86 -16.99
N PRO A 746 5.37 -45.72 -15.66
CA PRO A 746 6.69 -45.62 -15.04
C PRO A 746 7.33 -47.00 -14.81
N ALA A 747 8.65 -47.09 -15.01
CA ALA A 747 9.47 -48.25 -14.72
C ALA A 747 10.40 -48.00 -13.50
N PRO A 748 10.82 -49.06 -12.76
CA PRO A 748 11.20 -49.00 -11.35
C PRO A 748 12.66 -48.62 -11.10
N ALA A 749 12.91 -48.11 -9.88
CA ALA A 749 14.20 -47.58 -9.42
C ALA A 749 15.22 -48.68 -9.02
N PRO A 750 16.51 -48.54 -9.39
CA PRO A 750 17.65 -49.22 -8.76
C PRO A 750 18.32 -48.36 -7.66
N PRO A 751 19.11 -48.99 -6.75
CA PRO A 751 19.50 -48.42 -5.46
C PRO A 751 20.72 -47.49 -5.49
N ALA A 752 20.81 -46.69 -4.43
CA ALA A 752 21.70 -45.54 -4.25
C ALA A 752 23.21 -45.85 -4.32
N PHE A 753 23.90 -45.09 -5.17
CA PHE A 753 25.30 -44.71 -5.03
C PHE A 753 25.37 -43.18 -5.04
N TYR A 754 25.91 -42.59 -3.98
CA TYR A 754 26.15 -41.14 -3.88
C TYR A 754 27.44 -40.77 -4.62
N PRO A 755 27.42 -39.93 -5.68
CA PRO A 755 28.58 -39.17 -6.10
C PRO A 755 28.76 -37.89 -5.24
N PRO A 756 29.99 -37.33 -5.17
CA PRO A 756 30.29 -36.14 -4.39
C PRO A 756 29.57 -34.89 -4.95
N ASN A 757 29.28 -33.94 -4.06
CA ASN A 757 28.53 -32.69 -4.27
C ASN A 757 28.71 -32.02 -5.66
N PRO A 758 27.64 -31.44 -6.24
CA PRO A 758 27.73 -30.64 -7.45
C PRO A 758 28.47 -29.30 -7.22
N PRO A 759 29.11 -28.72 -8.26
CA PRO A 759 29.71 -27.39 -8.21
C PRO A 759 28.63 -26.28 -8.05
N PRO A 760 28.98 -25.13 -7.47
CA PRO A 760 28.04 -24.02 -7.21
C PRO A 760 27.44 -23.45 -8.51
N PRO A 761 26.25 -22.83 -8.45
CA PRO A 761 25.53 -22.33 -9.63
C PRO A 761 26.26 -21.15 -10.31
N PRO A 762 26.05 -20.94 -11.62
CA PRO A 762 26.66 -19.82 -12.35
C PRO A 762 26.12 -18.46 -11.89
N LEU A 763 27.00 -17.46 -11.90
CA LEU A 763 26.79 -16.05 -11.52
C LEU A 763 25.70 -15.38 -12.38
N ALA A 764 24.43 -15.54 -12.02
CA ALA A 764 23.31 -14.83 -12.62
C ALA A 764 23.07 -13.41 -12.04
N SER A 765 23.97 -12.89 -11.19
CA SER A 765 23.73 -11.67 -10.41
C SER A 765 24.30 -10.36 -10.99
N PHE A 766 25.02 -10.41 -12.13
CA PHE A 766 25.61 -9.20 -12.72
C PHE A 766 24.72 -8.49 -13.76
N SER A 767 23.65 -9.14 -14.23
CA SER A 767 22.73 -8.59 -15.24
C SER A 767 21.67 -7.63 -14.68
N GLY A 768 21.62 -7.42 -13.36
CA GLY A 768 20.57 -6.62 -12.68
C GLY A 768 21.05 -5.48 -11.76
N ARG A 769 22.32 -5.05 -11.80
CA ARG A 769 22.82 -3.96 -10.93
C ARG A 769 22.45 -2.56 -11.42
N SER A 770 22.14 -1.66 -10.48
CA SER A 770 21.85 -0.24 -10.71
C SER A 770 23.05 0.49 -11.36
N THR A 771 22.81 1.57 -12.09
CA THR A 771 23.85 2.44 -12.68
C THR A 771 24.79 3.02 -11.61
N SER A 772 24.30 3.19 -10.37
CA SER A 772 25.09 3.65 -9.22
C SER A 772 26.11 2.63 -8.71
N ASP A 773 25.78 1.32 -8.70
CA ASP A 773 26.67 0.26 -8.21
C ASP A 773 27.88 0.05 -9.15
N LYS A 774 27.68 0.24 -10.46
CA LYS A 774 28.76 0.17 -11.46
C LYS A 774 29.78 1.29 -11.28
N SER A 775 29.33 2.50 -10.90
CA SER A 775 30.19 3.65 -10.60
C SER A 775 31.21 3.34 -9.50
N ILE A 776 30.72 2.78 -8.40
CA ILE A 776 31.48 2.57 -7.18
C ILE A 776 32.56 1.52 -7.42
N LEU A 777 32.21 0.43 -8.11
CA LEU A 777 33.16 -0.61 -8.50
C LEU A 777 34.26 -0.07 -9.43
N LEU A 778 33.91 0.67 -10.48
CA LEU A 778 34.88 1.25 -11.42
C LEU A 778 35.85 2.20 -10.72
N LYS A 779 35.32 3.05 -9.83
CA LYS A 779 36.13 3.94 -9.02
C LYS A 779 37.05 3.17 -8.07
N ALA A 780 36.55 2.13 -7.39
CA ALA A 780 37.35 1.31 -6.50
C ALA A 780 38.49 0.59 -7.25
N MET A 781 38.26 0.12 -8.47
CA MET A 781 39.30 -0.46 -9.32
C MET A 781 40.38 0.56 -9.68
N TRP A 782 39.97 1.75 -10.13
CA TRP A 782 40.89 2.82 -10.50
C TRP A 782 41.72 3.28 -9.30
N ASP A 783 41.08 3.59 -8.17
CA ASP A 783 41.74 4.04 -6.95
C ASP A 783 42.71 2.98 -6.41
N THR A 784 42.36 1.69 -6.50
CA THR A 784 43.26 0.59 -6.11
C THR A 784 44.47 0.52 -7.03
N ALA A 785 44.28 0.65 -8.35
CA ALA A 785 45.38 0.65 -9.31
C ALA A 785 46.32 1.84 -9.08
N MET A 786 45.79 3.04 -8.83
CA MET A 786 46.61 4.22 -8.51
C MET A 786 47.32 4.08 -7.17
N MET A 787 46.67 3.48 -6.17
CA MET A 787 47.28 3.19 -4.87
C MET A 787 48.47 2.22 -5.01
N LEU A 788 48.32 1.16 -5.81
CA LEU A 788 49.42 0.24 -6.11
C LEU A 788 50.55 0.95 -6.88
N ASP A 789 50.23 1.81 -7.85
CA ASP A 789 51.21 2.58 -8.64
C ASP A 789 52.04 3.55 -7.78
N THR A 790 51.46 4.13 -6.72
CA THR A 790 52.21 5.00 -5.80
C THR A 790 53.14 4.24 -4.85
N LYS A 791 52.93 2.93 -4.66
CA LYS A 791 53.68 2.08 -3.73
C LYS A 791 54.75 1.21 -4.40
N THR A 792 54.81 1.20 -5.73
CA THR A 792 55.77 0.38 -6.47
C THR A 792 57.20 0.90 -6.29
N GLY A 793 57.96 0.23 -5.44
CA GLY A 793 59.38 -0.02 -5.66
C GLY A 793 59.53 -1.38 -6.34
N ASP A 794 59.56 -1.42 -7.67
CA ASP A 794 59.94 -2.58 -8.52
C ASP A 794 59.29 -3.96 -8.24
N SER A 795 58.09 -4.03 -7.63
CA SER A 795 57.36 -5.28 -7.42
C SER A 795 56.59 -5.70 -8.69
N LYS A 796 57.12 -6.69 -9.42
CA LYS A 796 56.51 -7.27 -10.65
C LYS A 796 55.06 -7.72 -10.44
N SER A 797 54.71 -8.18 -9.23
CA SER A 797 53.35 -8.64 -8.89
C SER A 797 52.34 -7.50 -8.85
N ASP A 798 52.73 -6.31 -8.40
CA ASP A 798 51.82 -5.17 -8.28
C ASP A 798 51.62 -4.50 -9.65
N SER A 799 52.64 -4.54 -10.52
CA SER A 799 52.53 -4.10 -11.91
C SER A 799 51.55 -4.96 -12.73
N ASP A 800 51.55 -6.29 -12.54
CA ASP A 800 50.57 -7.19 -13.16
C ASP A 800 49.15 -6.94 -12.65
N ALA A 801 48.99 -6.71 -11.35
CA ALA A 801 47.70 -6.36 -10.75
C ALA A 801 47.14 -5.03 -11.28
N ILE A 802 48.00 -4.00 -11.42
CA ILE A 802 47.63 -2.70 -12.01
C ILE A 802 47.15 -2.89 -13.45
N ALA A 803 47.90 -3.64 -14.26
CA ALA A 803 47.54 -3.90 -15.65
C ALA A 803 46.18 -4.59 -15.75
N LYS A 804 45.94 -5.67 -14.97
CA LYS A 804 44.67 -6.39 -14.96
C LYS A 804 43.49 -5.52 -14.54
N LEU A 805 43.63 -4.75 -13.46
CA LEU A 805 42.58 -3.85 -12.98
C LEU A 805 42.25 -2.77 -14.02
N LEU A 806 43.25 -2.10 -14.60
CA LEU A 806 43.04 -1.03 -15.57
C LEU A 806 42.52 -1.55 -16.92
N THR A 807 42.94 -2.72 -17.38
CA THR A 807 42.40 -3.37 -18.58
C THR A 807 40.93 -3.72 -18.41
N TYR A 808 40.55 -4.29 -17.27
CA TYR A 808 39.14 -4.61 -16.98
C TYR A 808 38.30 -3.34 -16.79
N TYR A 809 38.84 -2.32 -16.14
CA TYR A 809 38.22 -1.00 -16.01
C TYR A 809 37.90 -0.40 -17.40
N ALA A 810 38.88 -0.41 -18.31
CA ALA A 810 38.69 0.09 -19.68
C ALA A 810 37.71 -0.77 -20.49
N ALA A 811 37.57 -2.06 -20.18
CA ALA A 811 36.59 -2.94 -20.80
C ALA A 811 35.16 -2.67 -20.30
N MET A 812 34.98 -2.35 -19.02
CA MET A 812 33.68 -2.06 -18.42
C MET A 812 33.19 -0.63 -18.67
N ALA A 813 34.11 0.33 -18.78
CA ALA A 813 33.81 1.75 -18.97
C ALA A 813 34.61 2.35 -20.15
N PRO A 814 34.33 1.95 -21.40
CA PRO A 814 35.14 2.32 -22.56
C PRO A 814 35.04 3.80 -22.98
N ILE A 815 34.19 4.61 -22.32
CA ILE A 815 33.91 6.00 -22.72
C ILE A 815 34.12 7.01 -21.58
N ASP A 816 33.62 6.74 -20.36
CA ASP A 816 33.86 7.54 -19.14
C ASP A 816 33.19 6.86 -17.91
N ILE A 817 33.72 7.11 -16.70
CA ILE A 817 33.04 6.89 -15.40
C ILE A 817 31.76 7.74 -15.31
N HIS A 818 31.71 8.94 -15.89
CA HIS A 818 30.54 9.83 -15.76
C HIS A 818 29.33 9.46 -16.64
N ALA A 819 29.55 8.89 -17.82
CA ALA A 819 28.45 8.52 -18.74
C ALA A 819 27.69 7.27 -18.29
N ALA A 820 28.31 6.38 -17.52
CA ALA A 820 27.67 5.17 -16.99
C ALA A 820 26.77 5.43 -15.75
N VAL A 821 26.82 6.63 -15.17
CA VAL A 821 26.33 6.90 -13.80
C VAL A 821 25.24 7.96 -13.75
N HIS A 822 25.13 8.83 -14.75
CA HIS A 822 24.05 9.82 -14.86
C HIS A 822 23.32 9.68 -16.21
N SER A 823 22.44 8.69 -16.32
CA SER A 823 21.21 8.92 -17.06
C SER A 823 20.50 10.06 -16.34
N TYR A 824 20.31 11.18 -17.03
CA TYR A 824 19.71 12.45 -16.56
C TYR A 824 20.69 13.42 -15.85
N HIS A 825 21.03 14.48 -16.59
CA HIS A 825 21.46 15.81 -16.13
C HIS A 825 22.89 15.95 -15.54
N THR A 826 23.89 16.12 -16.42
CA THR A 826 25.01 17.03 -16.13
C THR A 826 24.66 18.42 -16.68
N PRO A 827 24.57 19.49 -15.85
CA PRO A 827 24.13 20.84 -16.27
C PRO A 827 25.11 21.60 -17.19
N SER A 828 26.14 20.95 -17.73
CA SER A 828 27.19 21.65 -18.47
C SER A 828 27.67 20.99 -19.77
N GLY A 829 27.14 19.81 -20.16
CA GLY A 829 27.43 19.24 -21.49
C GLY A 829 28.92 19.04 -21.83
N VAL A 830 29.81 19.01 -20.82
CA VAL A 830 31.25 18.74 -21.00
C VAL A 830 31.53 17.29 -20.62
N LEU A 831 31.81 16.46 -21.62
CA LEU A 831 32.32 15.09 -21.43
C LEU A 831 33.71 15.13 -20.76
N ASN A 832 33.95 14.31 -19.72
CA ASN A 832 35.18 14.31 -18.94
C ASN A 832 36.14 13.18 -19.39
N LEU A 833 36.98 13.45 -20.39
CA LEU A 833 37.84 12.42 -20.98
C LEU A 833 39.18 12.24 -20.25
N ASN A 834 39.31 12.75 -19.01
CA ASN A 834 40.58 12.79 -18.27
C ASN A 834 41.13 11.40 -17.94
N ASP A 835 40.28 10.42 -17.64
CA ASP A 835 40.72 9.07 -17.28
C ASP A 835 41.29 8.34 -18.50
N ILE A 836 40.67 8.52 -19.67
CA ILE A 836 41.16 7.98 -20.94
C ILE A 836 42.50 8.63 -21.32
N ILE A 837 42.62 9.95 -21.15
CA ILE A 837 43.87 10.68 -21.38
C ILE A 837 44.97 10.21 -20.41
N THR A 838 44.62 9.96 -19.14
CA THR A 838 45.55 9.45 -18.13
C THR A 838 45.99 8.02 -18.44
N LEU A 839 45.06 7.17 -18.87
CA LEU A 839 45.33 5.80 -19.32
C LEU A 839 46.31 5.79 -20.51
N ALA A 840 46.02 6.59 -21.55
CA ALA A 840 46.85 6.71 -22.75
C ALA A 840 48.26 7.27 -22.44
N ARG A 841 48.37 8.19 -21.47
CA ARG A 841 49.63 8.83 -21.10
C ARG A 841 50.49 7.98 -20.15
N ARG A 842 49.89 7.39 -19.12
CA ARG A 842 50.59 6.78 -17.98
C ARG A 842 50.70 5.26 -18.09
N PHE A 843 49.81 4.60 -18.84
CA PHE A 843 49.81 3.15 -19.03
C PHE A 843 49.71 2.75 -20.51
N PRO A 844 50.78 2.95 -21.33
CA PRO A 844 50.74 2.72 -22.77
C PRO A 844 50.38 1.29 -23.18
N SER A 845 50.82 0.27 -22.42
CA SER A 845 50.49 -1.14 -22.69
C SER A 845 49.00 -1.46 -22.48
N VAL A 846 48.40 -0.86 -21.44
CA VAL A 846 46.97 -0.99 -21.17
C VAL A 846 46.16 -0.26 -22.23
N TRP A 847 46.59 0.96 -22.61
CA TRP A 847 45.98 1.71 -23.71
C TRP A 847 45.97 0.92 -25.02
N GLU A 848 47.10 0.33 -25.41
CA GLU A 848 47.20 -0.46 -26.65
C GLU A 848 46.26 -1.67 -26.65
N THR A 849 46.02 -2.28 -25.49
CA THR A 849 45.10 -3.42 -25.34
C THR A 849 43.63 -2.98 -25.37
N SER A 850 43.32 -1.78 -24.88
CA SER A 850 41.94 -1.30 -24.73
C SER A 850 41.47 -0.33 -25.82
N LYS A 851 42.38 0.25 -26.62
CA LYS A 851 42.06 1.31 -27.60
C LYS A 851 40.99 0.93 -28.62
N SER A 852 40.99 -0.32 -29.11
CA SER A 852 40.01 -0.76 -30.11
C SER A 852 38.58 -0.81 -29.54
N GLN A 853 38.44 -1.12 -28.26
CA GLN A 853 37.14 -1.14 -27.58
C GLN A 853 36.64 0.28 -27.30
N ILE A 854 37.53 1.15 -26.81
CA ILE A 854 37.27 2.57 -26.61
C ILE A 854 36.79 3.22 -27.93
N LEU A 855 37.53 2.99 -29.03
CA LEU A 855 37.18 3.50 -30.36
C LEU A 855 35.86 2.93 -30.91
N ARG A 856 35.57 1.64 -30.66
CA ARG A 856 34.28 1.03 -31.05
C ARG A 856 33.12 1.66 -30.29
N ALA A 857 33.31 1.99 -29.02
CA ALA A 857 32.29 2.59 -28.18
C ALA A 857 31.96 4.04 -28.61
N MET A 858 32.93 4.78 -29.17
CA MET A 858 32.68 6.08 -29.82
C MET A 858 31.70 6.00 -31.01
N GLY A 859 31.58 4.83 -31.64
CA GLY A 859 30.58 4.55 -32.68
C GLY A 859 30.63 5.54 -33.86
N THR A 860 29.45 6.08 -34.22
CA THR A 860 29.29 7.15 -35.23
C THR A 860 29.06 8.52 -34.58
N ASP A 861 29.27 8.67 -33.27
CA ASP A 861 29.02 9.93 -32.56
C ASP A 861 30.10 10.95 -32.90
N MET A 862 29.77 11.82 -33.84
CA MET A 862 30.64 12.89 -34.32
C MET A 862 30.98 13.90 -33.21
N LYS A 863 30.03 14.21 -32.31
CA LYS A 863 30.26 15.17 -31.22
C LYS A 863 31.30 14.64 -30.25
N PHE A 864 31.18 13.36 -29.88
CA PHE A 864 32.13 12.70 -28.99
C PHE A 864 33.54 12.64 -29.61
N ALA A 865 33.64 12.22 -30.88
CA ALA A 865 34.90 12.15 -31.60
C ALA A 865 35.61 13.51 -31.71
N LEU A 866 34.86 14.59 -32.00
CA LEU A 866 35.41 15.95 -32.07
C LEU A 866 35.95 16.44 -30.73
N LEU A 867 35.22 16.18 -29.64
CA LEU A 867 35.66 16.56 -28.29
C LEU A 867 36.90 15.77 -27.83
N PHE A 868 36.96 14.48 -28.15
CA PHE A 868 38.13 13.64 -27.88
C PHE A 868 39.38 14.11 -28.64
N ILE A 869 39.26 14.39 -29.95
CA ILE A 869 40.35 14.94 -30.75
C ILE A 869 40.83 16.27 -30.16
N LYS A 870 39.90 17.17 -29.81
CA LYS A 870 40.22 18.46 -29.19
C LYS A 870 41.02 18.29 -27.89
N GLN A 871 40.56 17.43 -26.98
CA GLN A 871 41.24 17.23 -25.70
C GLN A 871 42.59 16.51 -25.84
N CYS A 872 42.71 15.52 -26.73
CA CYS A 872 44.00 14.86 -27.01
C CYS A 872 45.04 15.85 -27.54
N ARG A 873 44.62 16.78 -28.40
CA ARG A 873 45.50 17.84 -28.92
C ARG A 873 45.91 18.84 -27.84
N LEU A 874 44.99 19.27 -26.97
CA LEU A 874 45.32 20.10 -25.80
C LEU A 874 46.28 19.40 -24.83
N ALA A 875 46.18 18.06 -24.73
CA ALA A 875 47.02 17.21 -23.90
C ALA A 875 48.37 16.82 -24.51
N ASN A 876 48.71 17.33 -25.71
CA ASN A 876 49.91 17.00 -26.50
C ASN A 876 50.10 15.49 -26.78
N LEU A 877 49.01 14.74 -26.96
CA LEU A 877 49.08 13.32 -27.31
C LEU A 877 49.37 13.12 -28.82
N PRO A 878 50.15 12.08 -29.19
CA PRO A 878 50.50 11.81 -30.57
C PRO A 878 49.27 11.42 -31.41
N GLU A 879 49.34 11.65 -32.71
CA GLU A 879 48.27 11.32 -33.68
C GLU A 879 47.88 9.84 -33.66
N THR A 880 48.79 8.94 -33.25
CA THR A 880 48.51 7.51 -33.05
C THR A 880 47.40 7.24 -32.03
N VAL A 881 47.08 8.21 -31.17
CA VAL A 881 46.01 8.10 -30.14
C VAL A 881 44.66 8.60 -30.66
N TRP A 882 44.62 9.68 -31.46
CA TRP A 882 43.37 10.36 -31.84
C TRP A 882 43.05 10.32 -33.35
N GLY A 883 44.00 9.96 -34.22
CA GLY A 883 43.84 9.98 -35.68
C GLY A 883 42.75 9.04 -36.20
N THR A 884 42.51 7.92 -35.53
CA THR A 884 41.41 7.00 -35.88
C THR A 884 40.04 7.63 -35.64
N SER A 885 39.89 8.51 -34.65
CA SER A 885 38.64 9.22 -34.37
C SER A 885 38.29 10.23 -35.48
N LEU A 886 39.28 10.73 -36.22
CA LEU A 886 39.04 11.64 -37.36
C LEU A 886 38.23 10.96 -38.47
N HIS A 887 38.39 9.63 -38.65
CA HIS A 887 37.65 8.85 -39.63
C HIS A 887 36.15 8.76 -39.30
N VAL A 888 35.77 8.89 -38.03
CA VAL A 888 34.36 8.95 -37.61
C VAL A 888 33.74 10.25 -38.08
N CYS A 889 34.45 11.38 -37.90
CA CYS A 889 33.96 12.69 -38.29
C CYS A 889 33.82 12.89 -39.81
N THR A 890 34.74 12.34 -40.60
CA THR A 890 34.74 12.52 -42.06
C THR A 890 33.77 11.59 -42.81
N ARG A 891 33.26 10.53 -42.18
CA ARG A 891 32.26 9.61 -42.78
C ARG A 891 30.82 10.14 -42.75
N VAL A 892 30.52 11.13 -41.91
CA VAL A 892 29.18 11.69 -41.81
C VAL A 892 28.98 12.72 -42.93
N VAL A 893 28.26 12.35 -43.99
CA VAL A 893 28.02 13.22 -45.16
C VAL A 893 26.58 13.77 -45.20
N ALA A 894 25.68 13.25 -44.37
CA ALA A 894 24.28 13.69 -44.34
C ALA A 894 24.13 15.15 -43.86
N PRO A 895 23.12 15.90 -44.34
CA PRO A 895 22.84 17.25 -43.84
C PRO A 895 22.66 17.28 -42.31
N PRO A 896 23.09 18.35 -41.62
CA PRO A 896 22.96 18.47 -40.17
C PRO A 896 21.49 18.39 -39.71
N ALA A 897 21.24 17.61 -38.66
CA ALA A 897 19.93 17.54 -38.04
C ALA A 897 19.61 18.84 -37.28
N GLU A 898 18.32 19.11 -37.02
CA GLU A 898 17.90 20.31 -36.29
C GLU A 898 18.48 20.39 -34.87
N ALA A 899 18.67 19.24 -34.21
CA ALA A 899 19.36 19.15 -32.93
C ALA A 899 20.83 19.58 -33.02
N GLU A 900 21.53 19.18 -34.10
CA GLU A 900 22.93 19.58 -34.33
C GLU A 900 23.02 21.08 -34.60
N LEU A 901 22.14 21.63 -35.44
CA LEU A 901 22.11 23.05 -35.80
C LEU A 901 21.90 23.96 -34.57
N ASN A 902 21.11 23.50 -33.61
CA ASN A 902 20.80 24.25 -32.38
C ASN A 902 21.84 24.05 -31.26
N ASP A 903 22.75 23.08 -31.35
CA ASP A 903 23.77 22.81 -30.33
C ASP A 903 25.02 23.69 -30.52
N GLU A 904 25.12 24.78 -29.75
CA GLU A 904 26.23 25.73 -29.81
C GLU A 904 27.60 25.09 -29.51
N ALA A 905 27.67 24.14 -28.57
CA ALA A 905 28.92 23.49 -28.19
C ALA A 905 29.43 22.57 -29.30
N PHE A 906 28.51 21.85 -29.95
CA PHE A 906 28.81 21.07 -31.14
C PHE A 906 29.28 21.97 -32.29
N GLN A 907 28.59 23.08 -32.58
CA GLN A 907 29.00 24.01 -33.65
C GLN A 907 30.41 24.55 -33.41
N LYS A 908 30.75 24.97 -32.17
CA LYS A 908 32.10 25.43 -31.82
C LYS A 908 33.15 24.32 -31.97
N ALA A 909 32.85 23.10 -31.52
CA ALA A 909 33.78 21.97 -31.63
C ALA A 909 34.01 21.55 -33.08
N LEU A 910 32.95 21.47 -33.88
CA LEU A 910 33.01 21.10 -35.29
C LEU A 910 33.88 22.08 -36.08
N TRP A 911 33.54 23.37 -36.02
CA TRP A 911 34.24 24.38 -36.81
C TRP A 911 35.65 24.64 -36.27
N GLY A 912 35.86 24.55 -34.96
CA GLY A 912 37.20 24.67 -34.37
C GLY A 912 38.14 23.56 -34.84
N VAL A 913 37.73 22.30 -34.69
CA VAL A 913 38.54 21.16 -35.15
C VAL A 913 38.69 21.15 -36.68
N SER A 914 37.64 21.47 -37.44
CA SER A 914 37.69 21.54 -38.91
C SER A 914 38.71 22.56 -39.43
N ILE A 915 38.82 23.72 -38.77
CA ILE A 915 39.69 24.81 -39.19
C ILE A 915 41.12 24.60 -38.67
N ASP A 916 41.28 24.08 -37.45
CA ASP A 916 42.58 23.85 -36.79
C ASP A 916 43.35 22.62 -37.31
N LEU A 917 42.71 21.74 -38.08
CA LEU A 917 43.35 20.54 -38.62
C LEU A 917 44.17 20.85 -39.88
N PRO A 918 45.38 20.28 -40.04
CA PRO A 918 46.19 20.48 -41.25
C PRO A 918 45.47 20.01 -42.52
N THR A 919 44.80 18.85 -42.46
CA THR A 919 44.07 18.26 -43.59
C THR A 919 42.72 18.97 -43.81
N PRO A 920 42.30 19.23 -45.07
CA PRO A 920 41.05 19.93 -45.36
C PRO A 920 39.81 19.02 -45.30
N ASP A 921 39.97 17.70 -45.19
CA ASP A 921 38.91 16.71 -45.39
C ASP A 921 37.66 16.92 -44.51
N LEU A 922 37.87 17.19 -43.21
CA LEU A 922 36.76 17.46 -42.29
C LEU A 922 36.07 18.81 -42.60
N CYS A 923 36.86 19.83 -42.94
CA CYS A 923 36.34 21.14 -43.33
C CYS A 923 35.52 21.06 -44.63
N GLN A 924 36.01 20.34 -45.63
CA GLN A 924 35.35 20.15 -46.92
C GLN A 924 34.04 19.37 -46.76
N THR A 925 34.05 18.30 -45.96
CA THR A 925 32.85 17.52 -45.65
C THR A 925 31.81 18.38 -44.90
N SER A 926 32.25 19.16 -43.91
CA SER A 926 31.36 20.04 -43.15
C SER A 926 30.77 21.16 -44.01
N VAL A 927 31.53 21.74 -44.93
CA VAL A 927 31.01 22.73 -45.88
C VAL A 927 29.91 22.14 -46.75
N ALA A 928 30.13 20.97 -47.35
CA ALA A 928 29.13 20.29 -48.17
C ALA A 928 27.83 20.01 -47.40
N ARG A 929 27.94 19.57 -46.14
CA ARG A 929 26.80 19.32 -45.24
C ARG A 929 25.95 20.57 -45.01
N TYR A 930 26.57 21.72 -44.74
CA TYR A 930 25.85 22.94 -44.40
C TYR A 930 25.33 23.72 -45.61
N MET A 931 25.88 23.49 -46.80
CA MET A 931 25.33 24.02 -48.05
C MET A 931 23.95 23.43 -48.39
N ALA A 932 23.63 22.24 -47.87
CA ALA A 932 22.33 21.60 -48.07
C ALA A 932 21.23 22.10 -47.11
N VAL A 933 21.55 23.01 -46.18
CA VAL A 933 20.63 23.48 -45.13
C VAL A 933 20.10 24.88 -45.45
N PRO A 934 18.80 25.16 -45.26
CA PRO A 934 18.27 26.52 -45.36
C PRO A 934 19.03 27.48 -44.43
N ALA A 935 19.57 28.57 -44.99
CA ALA A 935 20.38 29.54 -44.25
C ALA A 935 19.68 30.11 -42.99
N THR A 936 18.34 30.18 -42.99
CA THR A 936 17.53 30.60 -41.83
C THR A 936 17.78 29.74 -40.57
N LYS A 937 18.15 28.46 -40.74
CA LYS A 937 18.43 27.54 -39.63
C LYS A 937 19.90 27.50 -39.19
N THR A 938 20.78 28.31 -39.79
CA THR A 938 22.25 28.19 -39.59
C THR A 938 22.85 29.26 -38.67
N THR A 939 22.05 29.90 -37.81
CA THR A 939 22.48 31.02 -36.97
C THR A 939 23.64 30.68 -36.03
N ASN A 940 23.60 29.53 -35.36
CA ASN A 940 24.66 29.11 -34.43
C ASN A 940 25.94 28.74 -35.18
N ALA A 941 25.82 28.08 -36.33
CA ALA A 941 26.95 27.75 -37.19
C ALA A 941 27.66 29.01 -37.71
N ARG A 942 26.89 29.99 -38.21
CA ARG A 942 27.40 31.29 -38.65
C ARG A 942 28.13 32.02 -37.53
N SER A 943 27.57 31.99 -36.32
CA SER A 943 28.17 32.63 -35.14
C SER A 943 29.47 31.94 -34.73
N ALA A 944 29.51 30.59 -34.72
CA ALA A 944 30.70 29.82 -34.39
C ALA A 944 31.84 30.06 -35.40
N VAL A 945 31.53 30.03 -36.70
CA VAL A 945 32.50 30.32 -37.77
C VAL A 945 33.03 31.75 -37.62
N THR A 946 32.14 32.74 -37.43
CA THR A 946 32.55 34.15 -37.27
C THR A 946 33.49 34.33 -36.07
N ALA A 947 33.18 33.69 -34.94
CA ALA A 947 34.01 33.74 -33.73
C ALA A 947 35.41 33.16 -33.97
N ILE A 948 35.50 31.93 -34.49
CA ILE A 948 36.79 31.27 -34.76
C ILE A 948 37.64 32.07 -35.74
N CYS A 949 37.02 32.60 -36.80
CA CYS A 949 37.72 33.38 -37.82
C CYS A 949 38.21 34.74 -37.28
N SER A 950 37.53 35.30 -36.28
CA SER A 950 37.97 36.51 -35.59
C SER A 950 39.11 36.25 -34.58
N GLU A 951 39.17 35.05 -33.98
CA GLU A 951 40.19 34.66 -33.00
C GLU A 951 41.51 34.19 -33.66
N ASP A 952 41.47 33.38 -34.72
CA ASP A 952 42.65 32.91 -35.47
C ASP A 952 42.55 33.19 -36.97
N SER A 953 42.99 34.40 -37.35
CA SER A 953 43.05 34.85 -38.74
C SER A 953 43.96 33.99 -39.62
N ARG A 954 44.96 33.29 -39.06
CA ARG A 954 45.89 32.46 -39.83
C ARG A 954 45.26 31.12 -40.22
N ALA A 955 44.57 30.48 -39.28
CA ALA A 955 43.85 29.23 -39.54
C ALA A 955 42.74 29.44 -40.57
N PHE A 956 41.98 30.54 -40.47
CA PHE A 956 40.98 30.92 -41.46
C PHE A 956 41.57 31.10 -42.87
N LYS A 957 42.68 31.85 -43.01
CA LYS A 957 43.35 32.05 -44.31
C LYS A 957 43.75 30.73 -44.98
N SER A 958 44.17 29.75 -44.20
CA SER A 958 44.57 28.44 -44.73
C SER A 958 43.41 27.59 -45.28
N LYS A 959 42.17 27.84 -44.83
CA LYS A 959 40.96 27.09 -45.23
C LYS A 959 39.95 27.91 -46.02
N ARG A 960 40.28 29.18 -46.33
CA ARG A 960 39.39 30.14 -47.00
C ARG A 960 38.78 29.59 -48.29
N ALA A 961 39.59 28.99 -49.15
CA ALA A 961 39.16 28.42 -50.43
C ALA A 961 38.09 27.32 -50.28
N VAL A 962 38.04 26.64 -49.13
CA VAL A 962 37.03 25.60 -48.83
C VAL A 962 35.77 26.20 -48.22
N LEU A 963 35.89 27.26 -47.40
CA LEU A 963 34.77 27.89 -46.68
C LEU A 963 33.96 28.88 -47.54
N GLU A 964 34.57 29.51 -48.52
CA GLU A 964 34.00 30.61 -49.31
C GLU A 964 32.62 30.33 -49.93
N PRO A 965 32.33 29.15 -50.54
CA PRO A 965 31.01 28.85 -51.09
C PRO A 965 29.88 28.89 -50.05
N LEU A 966 30.17 28.43 -48.83
CA LEU A 966 29.19 28.41 -47.73
C LEU A 966 28.92 29.82 -47.21
N LEU A 967 29.97 30.63 -47.08
CA LEU A 967 29.84 32.02 -46.62
C LEU A 967 28.99 32.86 -47.60
N LEU A 968 29.23 32.72 -48.90
CA LEU A 968 28.44 33.42 -49.92
C LEU A 968 26.97 33.01 -49.93
N HIS A 969 26.70 31.70 -49.77
CA HIS A 969 25.34 31.17 -49.67
C HIS A 969 24.56 31.78 -48.50
N TRP A 970 25.18 31.87 -47.33
CA TRP A 970 24.57 32.47 -46.14
C TRP A 970 24.32 33.97 -46.29
N LEU A 971 25.26 34.71 -46.91
CA LEU A 971 25.14 36.15 -47.09
C LEU A 971 23.93 36.54 -47.98
N GLN A 972 23.73 35.83 -49.10
CA GLN A 972 22.61 36.07 -50.02
C GLN A 972 21.23 35.79 -49.41
N ALA A 973 21.14 34.87 -48.44
CA ALA A 973 19.90 34.59 -47.75
C ALA A 973 19.55 35.67 -46.72
N MET A 974 20.56 36.13 -45.96
CA MET A 974 20.39 37.21 -44.98
C MET A 974 19.89 38.50 -45.62
N GLU A 975 20.37 38.83 -46.82
CA GLU A 975 19.95 40.03 -47.54
C GLU A 975 18.44 39.99 -47.90
N ARG A 976 17.94 38.84 -48.34
CA ARG A 976 16.50 38.65 -48.68
C ARG A 976 15.61 38.81 -47.46
N ASP A 977 15.98 38.19 -46.35
CA ASP A 977 15.19 38.23 -45.11
C ASP A 977 15.13 39.66 -44.53
N LEU A 978 16.20 40.44 -44.71
CA LEU A 978 16.30 41.81 -44.20
C LEU A 978 15.31 42.73 -44.93
N LEU A 979 15.18 42.56 -46.26
CA LEU A 979 14.22 43.29 -47.09
C LEU A 979 12.77 42.99 -46.69
N VAL A 980 12.43 41.73 -46.40
CA VAL A 980 11.08 41.34 -45.94
C VAL A 980 10.77 41.97 -44.59
N LEU A 981 11.72 41.95 -43.66
CA LEU A 981 11.53 42.50 -42.32
C LEU A 981 11.42 44.03 -42.34
N GLN A 982 12.17 44.70 -43.21
CA GLN A 982 12.06 46.16 -43.42
C GLN A 982 10.67 46.57 -43.90
N LYS A 983 10.06 45.79 -44.80
CA LYS A 983 8.67 46.00 -45.23
C LYS A 983 7.69 45.86 -44.06
N LYS A 984 7.82 44.82 -43.24
CA LYS A 984 6.96 44.61 -42.05
C LYS A 984 7.05 45.74 -41.03
N CYS A 985 8.25 46.28 -40.78
CA CYS A 985 8.43 47.44 -39.90
C CYS A 985 7.67 48.65 -40.43
N THR A 986 7.68 48.85 -41.76
CA THR A 986 7.01 49.97 -42.42
C THR A 986 5.50 49.87 -42.33
N ASP A 987 4.94 48.66 -42.51
CA ASP A 987 3.51 48.41 -42.36
C ASP A 987 3.05 48.61 -40.89
N ALA A 988 3.80 48.04 -39.93
CA ALA A 988 3.47 48.12 -38.51
C ALA A 988 3.51 49.55 -37.97
N ASN A 989 4.44 50.39 -38.44
CA ASN A 989 4.51 51.81 -38.08
C ASN A 989 3.31 52.64 -38.61
N ASN A 990 2.61 52.13 -39.64
CA ASN A 990 1.37 52.71 -40.15
C ASN A 990 0.11 52.08 -39.53
N TRP A 991 0.26 51.34 -38.43
CA TRP A 991 -0.82 50.61 -37.74
C TRP A 991 -1.48 49.51 -38.57
N ILE A 992 -0.82 49.07 -39.64
CA ILE A 992 -1.27 47.99 -40.52
C ILE A 992 -0.54 46.72 -40.11
N PHE A 993 -1.27 45.77 -39.56
CA PHE A 993 -0.74 44.45 -39.21
C PHE A 993 -1.22 43.45 -40.25
N SER A 994 -0.51 43.40 -41.39
CA SER A 994 -0.90 42.61 -42.57
C SER A 994 -0.96 41.11 -42.30
N ASP A 995 -0.12 40.60 -41.39
CA ASP A 995 -0.10 39.22 -40.89
C ASP A 995 -0.72 39.07 -39.49
N GLY A 996 -1.32 40.14 -38.97
CA GLY A 996 -1.96 40.20 -37.66
C GLY A 996 -3.32 39.51 -37.64
N THR A 997 -3.60 38.76 -36.57
CA THR A 997 -4.88 38.06 -36.39
C THR A 997 -5.35 38.14 -34.94
N ILE A 998 -6.67 38.24 -34.73
CA ILE A 998 -7.34 38.02 -33.45
C ILE A 998 -8.07 36.67 -33.55
N PRO A 999 -7.53 35.59 -32.96
CA PRO A 999 -8.16 34.28 -32.99
C PRO A 999 -9.57 34.32 -32.39
N GLY A 1000 -10.53 33.67 -33.06
CA GLY A 1000 -11.93 33.59 -32.62
C GLY A 1000 -12.81 34.81 -32.94
N GLN A 1001 -12.27 35.87 -33.54
CA GLN A 1001 -13.03 37.06 -33.96
C GLN A 1001 -12.64 37.50 -35.39
N PRO A 1002 -13.11 36.79 -36.43
CA PRO A 1002 -12.67 37.03 -37.80
C PRO A 1002 -12.99 38.44 -38.31
N ASP A 1003 -14.10 39.04 -37.85
CA ASP A 1003 -14.55 40.38 -38.26
C ASP A 1003 -13.61 41.50 -37.81
N LEU A 1004 -12.74 41.23 -36.81
CA LEU A 1004 -11.74 42.18 -36.32
C LEU A 1004 -10.38 42.07 -37.03
N ASN A 1005 -10.18 41.04 -37.86
CA ASN A 1005 -8.94 40.92 -38.64
C ASN A 1005 -8.85 42.02 -39.70
N ASP A 1006 -9.98 42.43 -40.28
CA ASP A 1006 -10.02 43.54 -41.24
C ASP A 1006 -9.72 44.87 -40.55
N PHE A 1007 -10.12 45.03 -39.28
CA PHE A 1007 -9.66 46.13 -38.44
C PHE A 1007 -8.13 46.10 -38.26
N LEU A 1008 -7.52 44.95 -37.96
CA LEU A 1008 -6.06 44.83 -37.81
C LEU A 1008 -5.29 45.21 -39.08
N ARG A 1009 -5.85 44.90 -40.25
CA ARG A 1009 -5.25 45.21 -41.57
C ARG A 1009 -5.51 46.64 -42.04
N SER A 1010 -6.41 47.37 -41.40
CA SER A 1010 -6.64 48.78 -41.68
C SER A 1010 -5.64 49.70 -40.95
N SER A 1011 -5.64 50.99 -41.26
CA SER A 1011 -4.91 52.01 -40.47
C SER A 1011 -5.69 52.49 -39.24
N GLN A 1012 -6.91 51.98 -38.99
CA GLN A 1012 -7.69 52.40 -37.84
C GLN A 1012 -7.07 51.90 -36.54
N MET A 1013 -6.98 52.79 -35.55
CA MET A 1013 -6.32 52.51 -34.27
C MET A 1013 -7.24 51.86 -33.24
N SER A 1014 -8.56 52.09 -33.31
CA SER A 1014 -9.51 51.51 -32.36
C SER A 1014 -10.83 51.10 -33.02
N ALA A 1015 -11.43 50.02 -32.55
CA ALA A 1015 -12.75 49.53 -32.96
C ALA A 1015 -13.60 49.18 -31.74
N LYS A 1016 -14.93 49.33 -31.84
CA LYS A 1016 -15.88 49.01 -30.77
C LYS A 1016 -16.73 47.81 -31.15
N ILE A 1017 -16.84 46.83 -30.27
CA ILE A 1017 -17.85 45.77 -30.34
C ILE A 1017 -19.06 46.23 -29.53
N VAL A 1018 -20.19 46.48 -30.18
CA VAL A 1018 -21.44 46.99 -29.59
C VAL A 1018 -22.62 46.06 -29.90
N GLY A 1019 -23.62 46.00 -29.00
CA GLY A 1019 -24.94 45.45 -29.31
C GLY A 1019 -25.15 43.94 -29.10
N GLY A 1020 -24.61 43.35 -28.02
CA GLY A 1020 -24.83 41.93 -27.71
C GLY A 1020 -24.58 41.52 -26.25
N PHE A 1021 -24.34 42.48 -25.35
CA PHE A 1021 -24.05 42.20 -23.95
C PHE A 1021 -25.26 42.57 -23.08
N CYS A 1022 -25.71 41.64 -22.25
CA CYS A 1022 -26.79 41.86 -21.30
C CYS A 1022 -26.28 42.45 -19.98
N SER A 1023 -24.96 42.42 -19.75
CA SER A 1023 -24.31 43.08 -18.61
C SER A 1023 -22.86 43.48 -18.89
N ILE A 1024 -22.31 44.38 -18.05
CA ILE A 1024 -20.89 44.74 -18.09
C ILE A 1024 -19.95 43.54 -17.79
N VAL A 1025 -20.45 42.52 -17.08
CA VAL A 1025 -19.69 41.30 -16.76
C VAL A 1025 -19.46 40.46 -18.01
N GLU A 1026 -20.45 40.36 -18.90
CA GLU A 1026 -20.30 39.68 -20.20
C GLU A 1026 -19.32 40.41 -21.12
N ALA A 1027 -19.39 41.75 -21.17
CA ALA A 1027 -18.43 42.55 -21.93
C ALA A 1027 -16.99 42.37 -21.41
N ARG A 1028 -16.79 42.35 -20.08
CA ARG A 1028 -15.48 42.07 -19.46
C ARG A 1028 -14.97 40.66 -19.80
N THR A 1029 -15.86 39.68 -19.80
CA THR A 1029 -15.53 38.30 -20.18
C THR A 1029 -15.10 38.24 -21.64
N CYS A 1030 -15.79 38.93 -22.55
CA CYS A 1030 -15.40 39.03 -23.95
C CYS A 1030 -14.04 39.72 -24.12
N ALA A 1031 -13.83 40.89 -23.49
CA ALA A 1031 -12.56 41.61 -23.54
C ALA A 1031 -11.38 40.76 -23.05
N SER A 1032 -11.56 39.97 -21.99
CA SER A 1032 -10.52 39.08 -21.45
C SER A 1032 -10.14 37.92 -22.38
N ARG A 1033 -11.01 37.55 -23.33
CA ARG A 1033 -10.77 36.46 -24.29
C ARG A 1033 -10.10 36.94 -25.58
N ILE A 1034 -9.91 38.24 -25.77
CA ILE A 1034 -9.30 38.80 -26.99
C ILE A 1034 -7.79 38.78 -26.87
N THR A 1035 -7.15 37.99 -27.73
CA THR A 1035 -5.68 37.88 -27.82
C THR A 1035 -5.18 38.33 -29.18
N PHE A 1036 -4.07 39.06 -29.21
CA PHE A 1036 -3.45 39.55 -30.45
C PHE A 1036 -2.30 38.62 -30.86
N LYS A 1037 -2.28 38.20 -32.13
CA LYS A 1037 -1.17 37.45 -32.72
C LYS A 1037 -0.59 38.25 -33.88
N ASN A 1038 0.74 38.29 -33.99
CA ASN A 1038 1.49 39.11 -34.98
C ASN A 1038 1.01 40.58 -35.03
N SER A 1039 0.60 41.08 -33.87
CA SER A 1039 0.06 42.42 -33.66
C SER A 1039 0.08 42.68 -32.15
N SER A 1040 -0.17 43.92 -31.75
CA SER A 1040 -0.35 44.27 -30.34
C SER A 1040 -1.54 45.19 -30.17
N GLY A 1041 -2.20 45.11 -29.02
CA GLY A 1041 -3.35 45.93 -28.69
C GLY A 1041 -3.94 45.61 -27.32
N THR A 1042 -4.97 46.35 -26.96
CA THR A 1042 -5.73 46.21 -25.72
C THR A 1042 -7.21 46.04 -26.05
N ALA A 1043 -7.94 45.30 -25.23
CA ALA A 1043 -9.39 45.20 -25.28
C ALA A 1043 -9.94 45.53 -23.90
N VAL A 1044 -10.76 46.57 -23.80
CA VAL A 1044 -11.29 47.08 -22.53
C VAL A 1044 -12.80 47.17 -22.61
N ALA A 1045 -13.48 46.53 -21.65
CA ALA A 1045 -14.93 46.60 -21.53
C ALA A 1045 -15.37 47.83 -20.74
N ASP A 1046 -16.41 48.50 -21.22
CA ASP A 1046 -16.96 49.72 -20.62
C ASP A 1046 -18.47 49.83 -20.85
N GLY A 1047 -19.15 50.76 -20.18
CA GLY A 1047 -20.61 50.96 -20.23
C GLY A 1047 -21.39 50.27 -19.09
N ARG A 1048 -22.73 50.30 -19.15
CA ARG A 1048 -23.62 49.70 -18.13
C ARG A 1048 -24.83 49.01 -18.74
N GLY A 1049 -25.26 47.91 -18.12
CA GLY A 1049 -26.46 47.16 -18.53
C GLY A 1049 -26.38 46.71 -19.99
N LYS A 1050 -27.44 46.99 -20.77
CA LYS A 1050 -27.54 46.65 -22.20
C LYS A 1050 -26.70 47.56 -23.12
N GLU A 1051 -26.08 48.62 -22.59
CA GLU A 1051 -25.19 49.51 -23.34
C GLU A 1051 -23.70 49.19 -23.14
N ALA A 1052 -23.37 48.05 -22.53
CA ALA A 1052 -21.98 47.62 -22.40
C ALA A 1052 -21.36 47.33 -23.77
N TYR A 1053 -20.07 47.65 -23.94
CA TYR A 1053 -19.29 47.43 -25.16
C TYR A 1053 -17.84 47.06 -24.83
N VAL A 1054 -17.11 46.54 -25.84
CA VAL A 1054 -15.66 46.29 -25.74
C VAL A 1054 -14.94 47.19 -26.74
N LEU A 1055 -14.05 48.05 -26.26
CA LEU A 1055 -13.17 48.89 -27.07
C LEU A 1055 -11.83 48.19 -27.27
N ILE A 1056 -11.49 47.97 -28.53
CA ILE A 1056 -10.25 47.32 -28.94
C ILE A 1056 -9.34 48.38 -29.55
N THR A 1057 -8.12 48.52 -29.04
CA THR A 1057 -7.16 49.54 -29.48
C THR A 1057 -5.83 48.90 -29.82
N LYS A 1058 -5.27 49.18 -31.00
CA LYS A 1058 -3.94 48.73 -31.41
C LYS A 1058 -2.86 49.37 -30.56
N GLY A 1059 -1.83 48.61 -30.23
CA GLY A 1059 -0.68 49.02 -29.44
C GLY A 1059 0.60 49.08 -30.29
N PRO A 1060 1.59 49.90 -29.92
CA PRO A 1060 2.83 50.08 -30.69
C PRO A 1060 3.89 48.99 -30.43
N SER A 1061 3.69 48.14 -29.41
CA SER A 1061 4.70 47.19 -28.94
C SER A 1061 5.22 46.23 -30.03
N TYR A 1062 4.36 45.76 -30.92
CA TYR A 1062 4.75 44.86 -32.01
C TYR A 1062 5.64 45.56 -33.05
N ALA A 1063 5.38 46.84 -33.36
CA ALA A 1063 6.23 47.62 -34.26
C ALA A 1063 7.64 47.79 -33.69
N HIS A 1064 7.75 48.14 -32.40
CA HIS A 1064 9.04 48.24 -31.72
C HIS A 1064 9.81 46.91 -31.67
N GLN A 1065 9.12 45.78 -31.54
CA GLN A 1065 9.74 44.45 -31.59
C GLN A 1065 10.32 44.16 -32.99
N LEU A 1066 9.58 44.46 -34.05
CA LEU A 1066 10.05 44.30 -35.43
C LEU A 1066 11.26 45.19 -35.73
N GLU A 1067 11.25 46.44 -35.27
CA GLU A 1067 12.37 47.38 -35.44
C GLU A 1067 13.64 46.95 -34.68
N ALA A 1068 13.48 46.38 -33.48
CA ALA A 1068 14.59 45.81 -32.73
C ALA A 1068 15.19 44.60 -33.46
N LEU A 1069 14.34 43.69 -33.96
CA LEU A 1069 14.77 42.53 -34.73
C LEU A 1069 15.50 42.94 -36.02
N HIS A 1070 14.98 43.94 -36.74
CA HIS A 1070 15.61 44.46 -37.96
C HIS A 1070 17.01 45.04 -37.68
N ARG A 1071 17.17 45.82 -36.59
CA ARG A 1071 18.48 46.34 -36.19
C ARG A 1071 19.48 45.23 -35.86
N GLN A 1072 19.06 44.21 -35.12
CA GLN A 1072 19.92 43.09 -34.75
C GLN A 1072 20.39 42.31 -35.98
N MET A 1073 19.46 41.97 -36.88
CA MET A 1073 19.76 41.20 -38.07
C MET A 1073 20.65 42.00 -39.05
N LYS A 1074 20.46 43.32 -39.14
CA LYS A 1074 21.31 44.20 -39.94
C LYS A 1074 22.75 44.24 -39.44
N ALA A 1075 22.95 44.36 -38.14
CA ALA A 1075 24.29 44.34 -37.54
C ALA A 1075 25.03 43.02 -37.82
N GLN A 1076 24.32 41.89 -37.76
CA GLN A 1076 24.88 40.58 -38.11
C GLN A 1076 25.25 40.47 -39.61
N TYR A 1077 24.39 40.98 -40.49
CA TYR A 1077 24.66 41.02 -41.93
C TYR A 1077 25.91 41.85 -42.26
N ASP A 1078 26.05 43.04 -41.67
CA ASP A 1078 27.17 43.94 -41.94
C ASP A 1078 28.51 43.34 -41.45
N SER A 1079 28.52 42.70 -40.27
CA SER A 1079 29.70 41.99 -39.75
C SER A 1079 30.11 40.81 -40.63
N PHE A 1080 29.13 40.00 -41.04
CA PHE A 1080 29.37 38.84 -41.88
C PHE A 1080 29.83 39.23 -43.29
N ARG A 1081 29.28 40.32 -43.85
CA ARG A 1081 29.70 40.91 -45.13
C ARG A 1081 31.14 41.42 -45.08
N ALA A 1082 31.55 42.05 -43.98
CA ALA A 1082 32.91 42.54 -43.80
C ALA A 1082 33.95 41.40 -43.83
N MET A 1083 33.63 40.24 -43.25
CA MET A 1083 34.48 39.04 -43.26
C MET A 1083 34.67 38.47 -44.67
N VAL A 1084 33.60 38.40 -45.47
CA VAL A 1084 33.66 37.92 -46.87
C VAL A 1084 34.42 38.90 -47.78
N SER A 1085 34.31 40.20 -47.52
CA SER A 1085 34.88 41.26 -48.37
C SER A 1085 36.37 41.53 -48.17
N GLN A 1086 37.06 40.83 -47.27
CA GLN A 1086 38.50 41.03 -47.05
C GLN A 1086 39.29 40.63 -48.31
N PRO A 1087 40.09 41.51 -48.94
CA PRO A 1087 40.82 41.15 -50.15
C PRO A 1087 41.83 40.01 -49.87
N ASP A 1088 41.95 39.08 -50.81
CA ASP A 1088 43.08 38.15 -50.85
C ASP A 1088 44.31 38.95 -51.26
N GLU A 1089 45.10 39.40 -50.28
CA GLU A 1089 46.49 39.76 -50.56
C GLU A 1089 47.29 38.48 -50.80
N GLY A 1090 47.06 37.87 -51.96
CA GLY A 1090 47.93 36.89 -52.57
C GLY A 1090 49.15 37.61 -53.16
N GLY A 1091 50.27 37.61 -52.45
CA GLY A 1091 51.56 38.06 -52.98
C GLY A 1091 52.67 38.07 -51.92
N PRO A 1092 53.89 37.56 -52.20
CA PRO A 1092 54.83 37.14 -51.16
C PRO A 1092 55.58 38.33 -50.55
N ALA A 1093 55.27 38.70 -49.31
CA ALA A 1093 56.01 39.73 -48.59
C ALA A 1093 56.92 39.12 -47.51
N LYS A 1094 58.16 38.87 -47.95
CA LYS A 1094 59.44 39.10 -47.25
C LYS A 1094 59.57 38.60 -45.80
N LYS A 1095 60.47 37.63 -45.65
CA LYS A 1095 61.30 37.42 -44.46
C LYS A 1095 61.77 38.77 -43.89
N GLN A 1096 61.15 39.25 -42.82
CA GLN A 1096 61.78 40.21 -41.94
C GLN A 1096 62.29 39.45 -40.72
N LYS A 1097 63.59 39.17 -40.81
CA LYS A 1097 64.46 38.74 -39.73
C LYS A 1097 64.45 39.89 -38.69
N LEU A 1098 63.93 39.63 -37.49
CA LEU A 1098 64.22 40.44 -36.32
C LEU A 1098 64.65 39.49 -35.20
N GLU A 1099 65.87 39.77 -34.74
CA GLU A 1099 66.63 39.09 -33.71
C GLU A 1099 66.01 39.22 -32.31
N PRO A 1100 66.47 38.40 -31.34
CA PRO A 1100 65.83 38.26 -30.04
C PRO A 1100 66.21 39.40 -29.09
N GLY A 1101 65.21 39.97 -28.42
CA GLY A 1101 65.37 41.04 -27.43
C GLY A 1101 64.53 40.80 -26.17
N VAL A 1102 65.12 40.05 -25.23
CA VAL A 1102 65.21 40.31 -23.77
C VAL A 1102 63.95 40.82 -23.02
N ALA A 1103 63.44 39.93 -22.15
CA ALA A 1103 62.96 40.07 -20.76
C ALA A 1103 62.02 41.22 -20.34
N MET A 1104 60.80 40.85 -19.89
CA MET A 1104 60.48 40.66 -18.46
C MET A 1104 59.36 39.63 -18.30
#